data_AF-A0A9Q0FTH1-F1
#
_entry.id   AF-A0A9Q0FTH1-F1
#
_cell.length_a   1.000
_cell.length_b   1.000
_cell.length_c   1.000
_cell.angle_alpha   90.00
_cell.angle_beta   90.00
_cell.angle_gamma   90.00
#
_symmetry.space_group_name_H-M   'P 1'
#
loop_
_entity.id
_entity.type
_entity.pdbx_description
1 polymer ?
#
loop_
_entity_poly.entity_id
_entity_poly.type
_entity_poly.pdbx_seq_one_letter_code
_entity_poly.pdbx_strand_id
1 'polypeptide(L)'
;MAPLKVYGGHVSPAVRRVLACLHEKELSFESVPVNFGAGENKKEPYLSLNPFGQIPAFEDGGIKMFESRAISQYVARVYADKGSQLIYTSGKELAQMLVWMEVETHQLDPVASTLIREQIVKPQWRGLPPDAAVVEENEAKLSKVLDVYEARLAQSKYLAGDQFTLADLHNLPCMTYLMDSPSKKLFESRPHNENKWHSASSNCQNYSQSLTLPLSLFLPTESLVMASMKVYGTKFFTNVGRVMAYLYEKELDFESIPVDLKNGEHMKEPYLSLNQPFSKVPSFEEGDLIMFESRAITNYIAKEYADKGTQLLYTSGKELAEMLQWMEVEAQQYYPVAANLLWELLSKPVVLGLPTDTTVVEENEEKLSKILDIYEARLAQSKYLAGDDFTLADLHHLSTISSLMQTQIRKLIDSRPHVSAWVANMTARPAWAKFISSVGRSPRRFHQLRNPSFQQQISLIMASIKLHGSNFFHNVRRVMACLYEKELDFESIPVDLKNREQKKEPYLSLNPFATVPTLEDGDIIIFESRAITNYTAIEYADRGTQLVYTSGEELAEMLEWMEIEAHQYEPVVSRLMRECIVKPALHGLPTDIGVVEENEAKLSKILDVYEARLKQSKYLAGEDFTLADLHHLPTMSYLMETPSRRLIDSRPHVSSWVADITARPAWAK
;
A
#
# COMPACT_ATOMS: atom_id res chain seq x y z
N MET A 1 10.70 -26.73 -0.46
CA MET A 1 9.28 -26.50 -0.13
C MET A 1 8.45 -27.48 -0.95
N ALA A 2 7.22 -27.78 -0.56
CA ALA A 2 6.28 -28.43 -1.48
C ALA A 2 5.99 -27.46 -2.65
N PRO A 3 5.68 -27.95 -3.86
CA PRO A 3 5.27 -27.07 -4.95
C PRO A 3 3.92 -26.42 -4.61
N LEU A 4 3.76 -25.14 -4.93
CA LEU A 4 2.47 -24.48 -4.93
C LEU A 4 1.54 -25.19 -5.91
N LYS A 5 0.24 -25.29 -5.62
CA LYS A 5 -0.73 -25.86 -6.57
C LYS A 5 -1.94 -24.96 -6.79
N VAL A 6 -2.44 -24.92 -8.02
CA VAL A 6 -3.68 -24.23 -8.38
C VAL A 6 -4.65 -25.23 -8.98
N TYR A 7 -5.78 -25.44 -8.32
CA TYR A 7 -6.83 -26.35 -8.75
C TYR A 7 -7.92 -25.59 -9.51
N GLY A 8 -8.08 -25.87 -10.80
CA GLY A 8 -9.13 -25.26 -11.61
C GLY A 8 -8.90 -25.32 -13.11
N GLY A 9 -9.83 -24.76 -13.89
CA GLY A 9 -9.68 -24.61 -15.34
C GLY A 9 -9.12 -23.24 -15.72
N HIS A 10 -8.08 -23.20 -16.55
CA HIS A 10 -7.44 -21.97 -17.08
C HIS A 10 -8.38 -21.00 -17.82
N VAL A 11 -9.61 -21.43 -18.13
CA VAL A 11 -10.65 -20.63 -18.77
C VAL A 11 -11.55 -19.87 -17.77
N SER A 12 -11.34 -20.06 -16.47
CA SER A 12 -12.04 -19.30 -15.42
C SER A 12 -11.30 -17.99 -15.14
N PRO A 13 -11.97 -16.81 -15.16
CA PRO A 13 -11.38 -15.55 -14.75
C PRO A 13 -10.77 -15.59 -13.34
N ALA A 14 -11.43 -16.26 -12.40
CA ALA A 14 -10.94 -16.41 -11.02
C ALA A 14 -9.66 -17.27 -10.94
N VAL A 15 -9.54 -18.32 -11.76
CA VAL A 15 -8.29 -19.11 -11.86
C VAL A 15 -7.19 -18.25 -12.49
N ARG A 16 -7.49 -17.54 -13.59
CA ARG A 16 -6.55 -16.63 -14.25
C ARG A 16 -6.03 -15.53 -13.31
N ARG A 17 -6.85 -15.02 -12.38
CA ARG A 17 -6.44 -14.04 -11.35
C ARG A 17 -5.31 -14.60 -10.47
N VAL A 18 -5.43 -15.85 -10.02
CA VAL A 18 -4.38 -16.54 -9.24
C VAL A 18 -3.14 -16.81 -10.10
N LEU A 19 -3.31 -17.31 -11.32
CA LEU A 19 -2.19 -17.59 -12.23
C LEU A 19 -1.40 -16.32 -12.58
N ALA A 20 -2.07 -15.21 -12.88
CA ALA A 20 -1.43 -13.92 -13.14
C ALA A 20 -0.62 -13.45 -11.92
N CYS A 21 -1.16 -13.60 -10.70
CA CYS A 21 -0.45 -13.27 -9.48
C CYS A 21 0.81 -14.13 -9.29
N LEU A 22 0.71 -15.45 -9.44
CA LEU A 22 1.87 -16.35 -9.34
C LEU A 22 2.94 -16.05 -10.40
N HIS A 23 2.53 -15.73 -11.62
CA HIS A 23 3.42 -15.35 -12.72
C HIS A 23 4.13 -14.01 -12.49
N GLU A 24 3.45 -13.01 -11.95
CA GLU A 24 4.04 -11.71 -11.55
C GLU A 24 4.97 -11.82 -10.34
N LYS A 25 4.71 -12.78 -9.44
CA LYS A 25 5.60 -13.10 -8.31
C LYS A 25 6.72 -14.07 -8.69
N GLU A 26 6.85 -14.46 -9.96
CA GLU A 26 7.87 -15.40 -10.48
C GLU A 26 7.86 -16.78 -9.79
N LEU A 27 6.69 -17.21 -9.28
CA LEU A 27 6.55 -18.43 -8.50
C LEU A 27 6.30 -19.65 -9.39
N SER A 28 6.97 -20.76 -9.09
CA SER A 28 6.72 -22.05 -9.73
C SER A 28 5.55 -22.77 -9.06
N PHE A 29 4.59 -23.25 -9.86
CA PHE A 29 3.38 -23.93 -9.38
C PHE A 29 2.97 -25.10 -10.28
N GLU A 30 2.22 -26.04 -9.72
CA GLU A 30 1.50 -27.11 -10.42
C GLU A 30 0.08 -26.65 -10.76
N SER A 31 -0.33 -26.76 -12.02
CA SER A 31 -1.74 -26.55 -12.41
C SER A 31 -2.47 -27.89 -12.40
N VAL A 32 -3.46 -28.03 -11.51
CA VAL A 32 -4.27 -29.23 -11.35
C VAL A 32 -5.64 -28.99 -12.01
N PRO A 33 -5.94 -29.61 -13.16
CA PRO A 33 -7.19 -29.39 -13.86
C PRO A 33 -8.38 -29.97 -13.08
N VAL A 34 -9.51 -29.25 -13.08
CA VAL A 34 -10.78 -29.69 -12.48
C VAL A 34 -11.86 -29.69 -13.55
N ASN A 35 -12.50 -30.83 -13.81
CA ASN A 35 -13.49 -30.96 -14.87
C ASN A 35 -14.86 -30.42 -14.45
N PHE A 36 -15.09 -29.15 -14.75
CA PHE A 36 -16.36 -28.46 -14.50
C PHE A 36 -17.54 -29.10 -15.28
N GLY A 37 -17.30 -29.66 -16.47
CA GLY A 37 -18.33 -30.32 -17.26
C GLY A 37 -18.83 -31.64 -16.65
N ALA A 38 -17.95 -32.37 -15.96
CA ALA A 38 -18.30 -33.56 -15.18
C ALA A 38 -18.80 -33.23 -13.76
N GLY A 39 -18.79 -31.95 -13.37
CA GLY A 39 -19.14 -31.48 -12.03
C GLY A 39 -18.18 -31.99 -10.94
N GLU A 40 -16.90 -32.20 -11.26
CA GLU A 40 -15.89 -32.64 -10.27
C GLU A 40 -15.75 -31.64 -9.11
N ASN A 41 -15.86 -30.35 -9.41
CA ASN A 41 -15.86 -29.28 -8.41
C ASN A 41 -17.04 -29.35 -7.42
N LYS A 42 -18.03 -30.24 -7.62
CA LYS A 42 -19.17 -30.46 -6.72
C LYS A 42 -19.14 -31.85 -6.05
N LYS A 43 -17.97 -32.51 -6.02
CA LYS A 43 -17.77 -33.88 -5.51
C LYS A 43 -16.47 -33.97 -4.71
N GLU A 44 -16.33 -35.01 -3.91
CA GLU A 44 -15.03 -35.37 -3.35
C GLU A 44 -14.08 -35.92 -4.43
N PRO A 45 -12.75 -35.70 -4.32
CA PRO A 45 -12.06 -35.05 -3.20
C PRO A 45 -12.05 -33.51 -3.25
N TYR A 46 -12.65 -32.87 -4.26
CA TYR A 46 -12.54 -31.42 -4.45
C TYR A 46 -13.27 -30.62 -3.36
N LEU A 47 -14.39 -31.12 -2.83
CA LEU A 47 -15.11 -30.44 -1.75
C LEU A 47 -14.27 -30.33 -0.46
N SER A 48 -13.30 -31.23 -0.24
CA SER A 48 -12.29 -31.09 0.84
C SER A 48 -11.24 -29.98 0.61
N LEU A 49 -11.22 -29.35 -0.57
CA LEU A 49 -10.39 -28.18 -0.91
C LEU A 49 -11.21 -26.88 -0.97
N ASN A 50 -12.47 -26.95 -1.42
CA ASN A 50 -13.40 -25.82 -1.41
C ASN A 50 -14.83 -26.34 -1.13
N PRO A 51 -15.41 -26.08 0.06
CA PRO A 51 -16.71 -26.63 0.46
C PRO A 51 -17.89 -26.02 -0.30
N PHE A 52 -17.74 -24.82 -0.87
CA PHE A 52 -18.73 -24.20 -1.76
C PHE A 52 -18.68 -24.81 -3.18
N GLY A 53 -17.62 -25.57 -3.48
CA GLY A 53 -17.40 -26.23 -4.75
C GLY A 53 -17.20 -25.25 -5.91
N GLN A 54 -16.53 -24.13 -5.65
CA GLN A 54 -16.11 -23.13 -6.65
C GLN A 54 -14.63 -23.33 -6.99
N ILE A 55 -14.17 -22.73 -8.10
CA ILE A 55 -12.75 -22.72 -8.51
C ILE A 55 -12.26 -21.27 -8.54
N PRO A 56 -10.99 -20.98 -8.18
CA PRO A 56 -9.93 -21.93 -7.82
C PRO A 56 -10.01 -22.49 -6.39
N ALA A 57 -9.22 -23.53 -6.15
CA ALA A 57 -8.59 -23.82 -4.86
C ALA A 57 -7.06 -23.77 -5.03
N PHE A 58 -6.32 -23.63 -3.94
CA PHE A 58 -4.88 -23.39 -3.90
C PHE A 58 -4.24 -24.16 -2.73
N GLU A 59 -3.02 -24.66 -2.93
CA GLU A 59 -2.21 -25.27 -1.87
C GLU A 59 -0.82 -24.62 -1.79
N ASP A 60 -0.39 -24.30 -0.56
CA ASP A 60 0.96 -23.87 -0.21
C ASP A 60 1.46 -24.65 1.01
N GLY A 61 2.17 -25.75 0.74
CA GLY A 61 2.67 -26.65 1.78
C GLY A 61 1.54 -27.34 2.55
N GLY A 62 1.25 -26.85 3.76
CA GLY A 62 0.13 -27.30 4.59
C GLY A 62 -1.15 -26.48 4.40
N ILE A 63 -1.02 -25.24 3.91
CA ILE A 63 -2.11 -24.29 3.76
C ILE A 63 -2.96 -24.68 2.54
N LYS A 64 -4.28 -24.67 2.73
CA LYS A 64 -5.30 -24.86 1.69
C LYS A 64 -6.18 -23.63 1.66
N MET A 65 -6.38 -23.05 0.49
CA MET A 65 -7.19 -21.85 0.32
C MET A 65 -8.13 -21.95 -0.88
N PHE A 66 -9.20 -21.19 -0.85
CA PHE A 66 -10.00 -20.79 -1.99
C PHE A 66 -10.24 -19.27 -1.99
N GLU A 67 -11.17 -18.81 -2.83
CA GLU A 67 -11.36 -17.40 -3.20
C GLU A 67 -10.13 -16.71 -3.83
N SER A 68 -10.21 -16.47 -5.15
CA SER A 68 -9.08 -15.96 -5.95
C SER A 68 -8.48 -14.63 -5.49
N ARG A 69 -9.26 -13.79 -4.80
CA ARG A 69 -8.82 -12.51 -4.24
C ARG A 69 -8.07 -12.72 -2.91
N ALA A 70 -8.56 -13.58 -2.02
CA ALA A 70 -7.82 -14.02 -0.83
C ALA A 70 -6.49 -14.68 -1.21
N ILE A 71 -6.49 -15.64 -2.15
CA ILE A 71 -5.28 -16.33 -2.62
C ILE A 71 -4.25 -15.34 -3.16
N SER A 72 -4.65 -14.39 -4.02
CA SER A 72 -3.70 -13.42 -4.59
C SER A 72 -3.20 -12.39 -3.57
N GLN A 73 -4.03 -12.01 -2.58
CA GLN A 73 -3.57 -11.22 -1.43
C GLN A 73 -2.58 -11.97 -0.54
N TYR A 74 -2.85 -13.25 -0.22
CA TYR A 74 -1.95 -14.12 0.51
C TYR A 74 -0.60 -14.26 -0.22
N VAL A 75 -0.62 -14.63 -1.51
CA VAL A 75 0.58 -14.79 -2.34
C VAL A 75 1.39 -13.50 -2.40
N ALA A 76 0.75 -12.34 -2.59
CA ALA A 76 1.46 -11.06 -2.66
C ALA A 76 2.11 -10.66 -1.32
N ARG A 77 1.48 -10.99 -0.18
CA ARG A 77 1.98 -10.70 1.18
C ARG A 77 3.07 -11.67 1.63
N VAL A 78 2.87 -12.98 1.46
CA VAL A 78 3.80 -14.01 1.93
C VAL A 78 5.06 -14.09 1.08
N TYR A 79 4.93 -13.92 -0.24
CA TYR A 79 6.07 -13.88 -1.17
C TYR A 79 6.48 -12.44 -1.50
N ALA A 80 6.41 -11.52 -0.54
CA ALA A 80 6.76 -10.11 -0.74
C ALA A 80 8.19 -9.91 -1.29
N ASP A 81 9.11 -10.84 -1.04
CA ASP A 81 10.50 -10.83 -1.55
C ASP A 81 10.67 -11.34 -3.00
N LYS A 82 9.61 -11.77 -3.69
CA LYS A 82 9.66 -12.35 -5.05
C LYS A 82 8.95 -11.50 -6.10
N GLY A 83 9.53 -11.42 -7.30
CA GLY A 83 8.94 -10.76 -8.47
C GLY A 83 8.39 -9.35 -8.20
N SER A 84 7.29 -9.00 -8.86
CA SER A 84 6.62 -7.70 -8.75
C SER A 84 6.11 -7.40 -7.33
N GLN A 85 6.22 -6.13 -6.93
CA GLN A 85 5.55 -5.60 -5.74
C GLN A 85 4.09 -5.31 -6.07
N LEU A 86 3.20 -6.26 -5.75
CA LEU A 86 1.78 -6.18 -6.08
C LEU A 86 0.93 -5.51 -5.00
N ILE A 87 1.51 -5.16 -3.85
CA ILE A 87 0.80 -4.57 -2.70
C ILE A 87 1.54 -3.38 -2.12
N TYR A 88 0.77 -2.39 -1.68
CA TYR A 88 1.24 -1.39 -0.72
C TYR A 88 0.94 -1.87 0.72
N THR A 89 1.69 -1.33 1.69
CA THR A 89 1.65 -1.81 3.09
C THR A 89 1.15 -0.77 4.10
N SER A 90 1.07 0.51 3.74
CA SER A 90 0.60 1.62 4.57
C SER A 90 0.19 2.82 3.71
N GLY A 91 -0.40 3.83 4.33
CA GLY A 91 -0.62 5.16 3.77
C GLY A 91 -1.69 5.23 2.68
N LYS A 92 -1.60 6.31 1.89
CA LYS A 92 -2.57 6.69 0.86
C LYS A 92 -2.61 5.68 -0.28
N GLU A 93 -1.47 5.08 -0.61
CA GLU A 93 -1.30 4.10 -1.66
C GLU A 93 -2.00 2.78 -1.30
N LEU A 94 -1.88 2.32 -0.04
CA LEU A 94 -2.66 1.20 0.49
C LEU A 94 -4.16 1.50 0.42
N ALA A 95 -4.58 2.68 0.88
CA ALA A 95 -5.98 3.10 0.84
C ALA A 95 -6.55 3.05 -0.59
N GLN A 96 -5.84 3.63 -1.57
CA GLN A 96 -6.26 3.60 -2.97
C GLN A 96 -6.29 2.18 -3.54
N MET A 97 -5.27 1.35 -3.30
CA MET A 97 -5.27 -0.04 -3.77
C MET A 97 -6.48 -0.82 -3.25
N LEU A 98 -6.77 -0.74 -1.95
CA LEU A 98 -7.91 -1.40 -1.34
C LEU A 98 -9.25 -0.92 -1.94
N VAL A 99 -9.41 0.41 -2.12
CA VAL A 99 -10.59 0.99 -2.79
C VAL A 99 -10.77 0.40 -4.19
N TRP A 100 -9.72 0.36 -5.01
CA TRP A 100 -9.84 -0.11 -6.39
C TRP A 100 -10.00 -1.64 -6.52
N MET A 101 -9.55 -2.42 -5.52
CA MET A 101 -9.88 -3.85 -5.38
C MET A 101 -11.36 -4.06 -5.04
N GLU A 102 -11.92 -3.29 -4.10
CA GLU A 102 -13.35 -3.35 -3.77
C GLU A 102 -14.24 -2.89 -4.94
N VAL A 103 -13.82 -1.85 -5.67
CA VAL A 103 -14.49 -1.38 -6.89
C VAL A 103 -14.49 -2.45 -7.99
N GLU A 104 -13.36 -3.14 -8.22
CA GLU A 104 -13.33 -4.29 -9.14
C GLU A 104 -14.34 -5.35 -8.71
N THR A 105 -14.35 -5.68 -7.42
CA THR A 105 -15.17 -6.75 -6.84
C THR A 105 -16.67 -6.44 -6.90
N HIS A 106 -17.08 -5.22 -6.56
CA HIS A 106 -18.49 -4.87 -6.37
C HIS A 106 -19.11 -4.11 -7.55
N GLN A 107 -18.31 -3.40 -8.35
CA GLN A 107 -18.79 -2.59 -9.48
C GLN A 107 -18.50 -3.26 -10.83
N LEU A 108 -17.31 -3.81 -11.04
CA LEU A 108 -16.93 -4.42 -12.32
C LEU A 108 -17.32 -5.90 -12.45
N ASP A 109 -16.88 -6.78 -11.54
CA ASP A 109 -17.04 -8.24 -11.68
C ASP A 109 -18.51 -8.65 -11.94
N PRO A 110 -19.54 -8.15 -11.21
CA PRO A 110 -20.92 -8.60 -11.42
C PRO A 110 -21.46 -8.30 -12.83
N VAL A 111 -21.04 -7.18 -13.43
CA VAL A 111 -21.44 -6.79 -14.79
C VAL A 111 -20.58 -7.46 -15.85
N ALA A 112 -19.28 -7.56 -15.61
CA ALA A 112 -18.32 -8.22 -16.50
C ALA A 112 -18.60 -9.72 -16.61
N SER A 113 -18.67 -10.43 -15.47
CA SER A 113 -19.01 -11.86 -15.40
C SER A 113 -20.38 -12.17 -16.03
N THR A 114 -21.33 -11.24 -15.96
CA THR A 114 -22.61 -11.36 -16.67
C THR A 114 -22.45 -11.23 -18.18
N LEU A 115 -21.76 -10.20 -18.69
CA LEU A 115 -21.52 -10.01 -20.12
C LEU A 115 -20.68 -11.15 -20.72
N ILE A 116 -19.64 -11.60 -20.04
CA ILE A 116 -18.81 -12.76 -20.41
C ILE A 116 -19.68 -14.01 -20.53
N ARG A 117 -20.59 -14.25 -19.57
CA ARG A 117 -21.53 -15.38 -19.63
C ARG A 117 -22.45 -15.29 -20.85
N GLU A 118 -23.04 -14.11 -21.10
CA GLU A 118 -24.02 -13.91 -22.17
C GLU A 118 -23.40 -13.92 -23.56
N GLN A 119 -22.25 -13.28 -23.75
CA GLN A 119 -21.64 -13.04 -25.06
C GLN A 119 -20.57 -14.06 -25.45
N ILE A 120 -19.92 -14.73 -24.49
CA ILE A 120 -18.82 -15.67 -24.73
C ILE A 120 -19.26 -17.09 -24.37
N VAL A 121 -19.63 -17.33 -23.10
CA VAL A 121 -19.90 -18.70 -22.61
C VAL A 121 -21.17 -19.30 -23.23
N LYS A 122 -22.28 -18.54 -23.29
CA LYS A 122 -23.52 -19.01 -23.91
C LYS A 122 -23.31 -19.38 -25.40
N PRO A 123 -22.77 -18.50 -26.27
CA PRO A 123 -22.68 -18.80 -27.70
C PRO A 123 -21.59 -19.83 -28.01
N GLN A 124 -20.40 -19.66 -27.45
CA GLN A 124 -19.24 -20.47 -27.83
C GLN A 124 -19.26 -21.87 -27.19
N TRP A 125 -19.75 -22.02 -25.95
CA TRP A 125 -19.62 -23.29 -25.21
C TRP A 125 -20.96 -23.97 -24.89
N ARG A 126 -22.10 -23.25 -24.93
CA ARG A 126 -23.43 -23.83 -24.71
C ARG A 126 -24.31 -23.88 -25.96
N GLY A 127 -23.90 -23.26 -27.07
CA GLY A 127 -24.72 -23.12 -28.28
C GLY A 127 -26.02 -22.33 -28.06
N LEU A 128 -26.06 -21.49 -27.02
CA LEU A 128 -27.22 -20.66 -26.67
C LEU A 128 -27.01 -19.22 -27.14
N PRO A 129 -28.03 -18.53 -27.66
CA PRO A 129 -27.92 -17.11 -27.96
C PRO A 129 -27.74 -16.27 -26.68
N PRO A 130 -27.07 -15.10 -26.76
CA PRO A 130 -27.10 -14.11 -25.70
C PRO A 130 -28.52 -13.61 -25.45
N ASP A 131 -28.86 -13.30 -24.20
CA ASP A 131 -30.08 -12.54 -23.91
C ASP A 131 -29.83 -11.05 -24.18
N ALA A 132 -30.50 -10.50 -25.21
CA ALA A 132 -30.28 -9.12 -25.65
C ALA A 132 -30.62 -8.08 -24.57
N ALA A 133 -31.67 -8.31 -23.76
CA ALA A 133 -32.07 -7.38 -22.71
C ALA A 133 -31.07 -7.41 -21.54
N VAL A 134 -30.59 -8.60 -21.17
CA VAL A 134 -29.54 -8.75 -20.15
C VAL A 134 -28.22 -8.12 -20.64
N VAL A 135 -27.87 -8.27 -21.92
CA VAL A 135 -26.69 -7.63 -22.50
C VAL A 135 -26.83 -6.10 -22.47
N GLU A 136 -27.93 -5.54 -22.97
CA GLU A 136 -28.15 -4.08 -22.98
C GLU A 136 -28.10 -3.48 -21.57
N GLU A 137 -28.77 -4.10 -20.60
CA GLU A 137 -28.78 -3.65 -19.20
C GLU A 137 -27.36 -3.64 -18.60
N ASN A 138 -26.55 -4.67 -18.86
CA ASN A 138 -25.22 -4.77 -18.27
C ASN A 138 -24.15 -3.99 -19.05
N GLU A 139 -24.31 -3.76 -20.35
CA GLU A 139 -23.51 -2.78 -21.10
C GLU A 139 -23.75 -1.35 -20.58
N ALA A 140 -25.00 -0.99 -20.28
CA ALA A 140 -25.35 0.31 -19.71
C ALA A 140 -24.82 0.50 -18.26
N LYS A 141 -24.61 -0.59 -17.50
CA LYS A 141 -23.93 -0.54 -16.20
C LYS A 141 -22.41 -0.46 -16.38
N LEU A 142 -21.82 -1.34 -17.19
CA LEU A 142 -20.40 -1.38 -17.48
C LEU A 142 -19.89 -0.03 -18.01
N SER A 143 -20.66 0.64 -18.90
CA SER A 143 -20.35 1.99 -19.37
C SER A 143 -20.05 2.96 -18.23
N LYS A 144 -20.86 2.96 -17.16
CA LYS A 144 -20.69 3.87 -16.01
C LYS A 144 -19.46 3.54 -15.18
N VAL A 145 -19.13 2.24 -15.04
CA VAL A 145 -17.89 1.79 -14.38
C VAL A 145 -16.69 2.26 -15.20
N LEU A 146 -16.74 2.08 -16.53
CA LEU A 146 -15.68 2.51 -17.43
C LEU A 146 -15.53 4.04 -17.51
N ASP A 147 -16.61 4.81 -17.31
CA ASP A 147 -16.53 6.29 -17.18
C ASP A 147 -15.74 6.71 -15.94
N VAL A 148 -15.95 6.03 -14.80
CA VAL A 148 -15.17 6.26 -13.57
C VAL A 148 -13.72 5.80 -13.75
N TYR A 149 -13.49 4.67 -14.44
CA TYR A 149 -12.14 4.21 -14.77
C TYR A 149 -11.42 5.16 -15.74
N GLU A 150 -12.12 5.75 -16.71
CA GLU A 150 -11.54 6.73 -17.65
C GLU A 150 -11.07 7.96 -16.91
N ALA A 151 -11.91 8.52 -16.03
CA ALA A 151 -11.56 9.65 -15.18
C ALA A 151 -10.37 9.35 -14.25
N ARG A 152 -10.24 8.10 -13.76
CA ARG A 152 -9.10 7.68 -12.94
C ARG A 152 -7.82 7.50 -13.75
N LEU A 153 -7.88 6.77 -14.86
CA LEU A 153 -6.73 6.45 -15.72
C LEU A 153 -6.21 7.65 -16.52
N ALA A 154 -7.00 8.72 -16.64
CA ALA A 154 -6.55 10.03 -17.12
C ALA A 154 -5.66 10.78 -16.10
N GLN A 155 -5.62 10.37 -14.83
CA GLN A 155 -4.89 11.04 -13.75
C GLN A 155 -3.75 10.18 -13.16
N SER A 156 -3.69 8.89 -13.50
CA SER A 156 -2.89 7.88 -12.79
C SER A 156 -2.58 6.74 -13.75
N LYS A 157 -1.32 6.27 -13.83
CA LYS A 157 -0.93 5.24 -14.79
C LYS A 157 -1.65 3.90 -14.56
N TYR A 158 -1.97 3.57 -13.31
CA TYR A 158 -2.70 2.38 -12.85
C TYR A 158 -3.88 2.81 -11.95
N LEU A 159 -4.79 1.89 -11.64
CA LEU A 159 -5.96 2.19 -10.79
C LEU A 159 -5.53 2.65 -9.40
N ALA A 160 -4.52 2.02 -8.79
CA ALA A 160 -4.06 2.34 -7.44
C ALA A 160 -3.02 3.48 -7.34
N GLY A 161 -2.47 3.97 -8.46
CA GLY A 161 -1.36 4.91 -8.50
C GLY A 161 -0.49 4.70 -9.74
N ASP A 162 0.82 4.88 -9.64
CA ASP A 162 1.73 4.69 -10.79
C ASP A 162 2.45 3.32 -10.83
N GLN A 163 2.23 2.47 -9.83
CA GLN A 163 2.68 1.07 -9.81
C GLN A 163 1.53 0.11 -10.15
N PHE A 164 1.86 -1.01 -10.80
CA PHE A 164 0.92 -2.11 -11.03
C PHE A 164 0.71 -2.90 -9.74
N THR A 165 -0.54 -3.04 -9.30
CA THR A 165 -0.87 -3.70 -8.03
C THR A 165 -1.96 -4.76 -8.21
N LEU A 166 -2.35 -5.43 -7.11
CA LEU A 166 -3.52 -6.29 -7.08
C LEU A 166 -4.79 -5.58 -7.56
N ALA A 167 -4.94 -4.28 -7.37
CA ALA A 167 -6.06 -3.52 -7.91
C ALA A 167 -6.17 -3.69 -9.44
N ASP A 168 -5.07 -3.57 -10.18
CA ASP A 168 -5.06 -3.74 -11.63
C ASP A 168 -5.11 -5.23 -12.04
N LEU A 169 -4.34 -6.07 -11.33
CA LEU A 169 -4.26 -7.51 -11.59
C LEU A 169 -5.62 -8.20 -11.46
N HIS A 170 -6.43 -7.79 -10.48
CA HIS A 170 -7.77 -8.35 -10.25
C HIS A 170 -8.71 -8.10 -11.43
N ASN A 171 -8.56 -6.95 -12.12
CA ASN A 171 -9.35 -6.59 -13.30
C ASN A 171 -8.93 -7.37 -14.56
N LEU A 172 -7.64 -7.71 -14.72
CA LEU A 172 -7.07 -8.25 -15.97
C LEU A 172 -7.86 -9.41 -16.60
N PRO A 173 -8.28 -10.46 -15.88
CA PRO A 173 -8.94 -11.61 -16.50
C PRO A 173 -10.28 -11.24 -17.14
N CYS A 174 -11.09 -10.44 -16.44
CA CYS A 174 -12.40 -10.00 -16.90
C CYS A 174 -12.26 -9.00 -18.07
N MET A 175 -11.32 -8.05 -17.98
CA MET A 175 -11.06 -7.11 -19.09
C MET A 175 -10.56 -7.83 -20.35
N THR A 176 -9.70 -8.84 -20.21
CA THR A 176 -9.24 -9.67 -21.35
C THR A 176 -10.45 -10.24 -22.12
N TYR A 177 -11.37 -10.91 -21.41
CA TYR A 177 -12.57 -11.47 -22.04
C TYR A 177 -13.51 -10.40 -22.63
N LEU A 178 -13.67 -9.25 -21.97
CA LEU A 178 -14.52 -8.17 -22.49
C LEU A 178 -13.96 -7.56 -23.79
N MET A 179 -12.63 -7.46 -23.93
CA MET A 179 -11.99 -7.02 -25.17
C MET A 179 -12.16 -8.02 -26.33
N ASP A 180 -12.30 -9.31 -26.02
CA ASP A 180 -12.64 -10.37 -27.00
C ASP A 180 -14.15 -10.48 -27.29
N SER A 181 -14.98 -9.61 -26.72
CA SER A 181 -16.45 -9.65 -26.80
C SER A 181 -17.04 -8.49 -27.64
N PRO A 182 -18.31 -8.58 -28.09
CA PRO A 182 -19.04 -7.44 -28.66
C PRO A 182 -19.06 -6.18 -27.77
N SER A 183 -18.92 -6.31 -26.45
CA SER A 183 -18.83 -5.16 -25.54
C SER A 183 -17.49 -4.40 -25.60
N LYS A 184 -16.48 -4.86 -26.36
CA LYS A 184 -15.21 -4.15 -26.57
C LYS A 184 -15.37 -2.71 -27.09
N LYS A 185 -16.46 -2.44 -27.83
CA LYS A 185 -16.90 -1.09 -28.27
C LYS A 185 -17.00 -0.05 -27.14
N LEU A 186 -17.21 -0.49 -25.89
CA LEU A 186 -17.26 0.38 -24.71
C LEU A 186 -15.87 0.82 -24.25
N PHE A 187 -14.82 0.10 -24.64
CA PHE A 187 -13.43 0.44 -24.38
C PHE A 187 -12.86 1.30 -25.52
N GLU A 188 -13.14 0.94 -26.78
CA GLU A 188 -12.77 1.70 -28.01
C GLU A 188 -13.31 3.15 -28.03
N SER A 189 -14.24 3.49 -27.13
CA SER A 189 -14.79 4.85 -26.94
C SER A 189 -14.14 5.63 -25.78
N ARG A 190 -13.14 5.04 -25.10
CA ARG A 190 -12.52 5.50 -23.85
C ARG A 190 -11.00 5.28 -23.91
N PRO A 191 -10.24 6.24 -24.47
CA PRO A 191 -8.84 6.00 -24.84
C PRO A 191 -7.92 5.70 -23.66
N HIS A 192 -8.16 6.20 -22.44
CA HIS A 192 -7.31 5.83 -21.30
C HIS A 192 -7.58 4.38 -20.87
N ASN A 193 -8.83 3.93 -20.87
CA ASN A 193 -9.18 2.50 -20.70
C ASN A 193 -8.56 1.62 -21.79
N GLU A 194 -8.79 1.94 -23.07
CA GLU A 194 -8.30 1.13 -24.20
C GLU A 194 -6.77 0.97 -24.16
N ASN A 195 -6.05 2.09 -24.08
CA ASN A 195 -4.60 2.09 -23.97
C ASN A 195 -4.13 1.36 -22.70
N LYS A 196 -4.89 1.45 -21.60
CA LYS A 196 -4.55 0.73 -20.36
C LYS A 196 -4.62 -0.78 -20.53
N TRP A 197 -5.71 -1.32 -21.07
CA TRP A 197 -5.88 -2.77 -21.15
C TRP A 197 -5.02 -3.40 -22.27
N HIS A 198 -4.73 -2.66 -23.34
CA HIS A 198 -3.71 -3.07 -24.32
C HIS A 198 -2.28 -3.05 -23.76
N SER A 199 -1.89 -2.00 -23.02
CA SER A 199 -0.55 -1.94 -22.41
C SER A 199 -0.39 -2.93 -21.26
N ALA A 200 -1.40 -3.14 -20.42
CA ALA A 200 -1.32 -4.08 -19.30
C ALA A 200 -1.28 -5.55 -19.76
N SER A 201 -2.04 -5.92 -20.80
CA SER A 201 -1.94 -7.25 -21.41
C SER A 201 -0.59 -7.50 -22.13
N SER A 202 0.06 -6.44 -22.62
CA SER A 202 1.38 -6.52 -23.26
C SER A 202 2.55 -6.51 -22.27
N ASN A 203 2.46 -5.71 -21.21
CA ASN A 203 3.53 -5.53 -20.21
C ASN A 203 3.58 -6.66 -19.18
N CYS A 204 2.47 -7.39 -18.98
CA CYS A 204 2.43 -8.60 -18.15
C CYS A 204 3.09 -9.76 -18.93
N GLN A 205 4.42 -9.69 -19.06
CA GLN A 205 5.25 -10.55 -19.93
C GLN A 205 5.11 -12.06 -19.61
N ASN A 206 4.71 -12.39 -18.38
CA ASN A 206 4.44 -13.78 -17.97
C ASN A 206 2.96 -14.18 -18.15
N TYR A 207 2.00 -13.25 -18.25
CA TYR A 207 0.58 -13.57 -18.52
C TYR A 207 0.30 -13.83 -20.00
N SER A 208 1.04 -13.20 -20.92
CA SER A 208 0.94 -13.51 -22.36
C SER A 208 1.32 -14.97 -22.68
N GLN A 209 2.23 -15.58 -21.91
CA GLN A 209 2.55 -17.01 -21.96
C GLN A 209 1.37 -17.89 -21.51
N SER A 210 0.50 -17.39 -20.62
CA SER A 210 -0.73 -18.10 -20.20
C SER A 210 -1.88 -17.95 -21.20
N LEU A 211 -1.84 -16.92 -22.05
CA LEU A 211 -2.81 -16.66 -23.12
C LEU A 211 -2.42 -17.36 -24.44
N THR A 212 -1.14 -17.70 -24.64
CA THR A 212 -0.67 -18.38 -25.83
C THR A 212 0.30 -19.52 -25.51
N LEU A 213 -0.11 -20.73 -25.90
CA LEU A 213 0.81 -21.74 -26.45
C LEU A 213 0.91 -21.48 -27.96
N PRO A 214 2.04 -21.02 -28.51
CA PRO A 214 2.30 -21.03 -29.94
C PRO A 214 3.37 -22.05 -30.32
N LEU A 215 3.26 -22.62 -31.53
CA LEU A 215 4.42 -23.24 -32.18
C LEU A 215 5.46 -22.14 -32.47
N SER A 216 6.70 -22.34 -32.00
CA SER A 216 7.95 -21.62 -32.39
C SER A 216 8.12 -20.14 -31.95
N LEU A 217 9.32 -19.53 -31.82
CA LEU A 217 10.67 -19.89 -31.31
C LEU A 217 11.57 -18.61 -31.33
N PHE A 218 12.37 -18.35 -30.27
CA PHE A 218 13.59 -17.47 -30.15
C PHE A 218 13.62 -15.93 -30.50
N LEU A 219 13.89 -15.09 -29.47
CA LEU A 219 15.01 -14.09 -29.23
C LEU A 219 15.46 -13.01 -30.30
N PRO A 220 16.30 -11.98 -29.99
CA PRO A 220 16.53 -11.14 -28.77
C PRO A 220 16.88 -9.60 -28.97
N THR A 221 16.95 -8.84 -27.85
CA THR A 221 17.80 -7.66 -27.43
C THR A 221 18.33 -6.54 -28.37
N GLU A 222 18.16 -5.27 -27.92
CA GLU A 222 19.11 -4.11 -27.88
C GLU A 222 18.40 -2.93 -27.16
N SER A 223 19.00 -1.84 -26.62
CA SER A 223 20.36 -1.49 -26.08
C SER A 223 20.26 -0.16 -25.24
N LEU A 224 21.32 0.30 -24.53
CA LEU A 224 21.29 1.45 -23.59
C LEU A 224 22.00 2.74 -24.09
N VAL A 225 21.41 3.90 -23.76
CA VAL A 225 22.02 5.25 -23.90
C VAL A 225 22.41 5.76 -22.51
N MET A 226 23.61 6.33 -22.33
CA MET A 226 24.00 6.92 -21.05
C MET A 226 23.18 8.18 -20.74
N ALA A 227 22.50 8.18 -19.60
CA ALA A 227 21.63 9.26 -19.18
C ALA A 227 22.36 10.30 -18.32
N SER A 228 21.76 11.49 -18.16
CA SER A 228 22.32 12.59 -17.38
C SER A 228 21.98 12.43 -15.90
N MET A 229 22.98 12.46 -15.02
CA MET A 229 22.79 12.47 -13.56
C MET A 229 22.13 13.76 -13.08
N LYS A 230 21.19 13.65 -12.14
CA LYS A 230 20.56 14.77 -11.44
C LYS A 230 20.51 14.54 -9.93
N VAL A 231 20.72 15.59 -9.14
CA VAL A 231 20.56 15.60 -7.68
C VAL A 231 19.51 16.62 -7.30
N TYR A 232 18.40 16.15 -6.74
CA TYR A 232 17.29 16.99 -6.31
C TYR A 232 17.38 17.29 -4.81
N GLY A 233 17.34 18.57 -4.46
CA GLY A 233 17.26 19.04 -3.08
C GLY A 233 17.96 20.37 -2.83
N THR A 234 17.63 21.03 -1.72
CA THR A 234 18.29 22.28 -1.37
C THR A 234 19.71 22.02 -0.86
N LYS A 235 20.72 22.64 -1.50
CA LYS A 235 22.15 22.47 -1.18
C LYS A 235 22.57 22.85 0.25
N PHE A 236 21.67 23.47 1.03
CA PHE A 236 21.89 23.80 2.44
C PHE A 236 21.72 22.59 3.38
N PHE A 237 21.05 21.51 2.95
CA PHE A 237 20.86 20.32 3.79
C PHE A 237 22.06 19.38 3.73
N THR A 238 22.48 18.89 4.89
CA THR A 238 23.68 18.05 5.06
C THR A 238 23.61 16.75 4.26
N ASN A 239 22.44 16.14 4.13
CA ASN A 239 22.25 14.92 3.34
C ASN A 239 22.38 15.18 1.83
N VAL A 240 21.92 16.34 1.33
CA VAL A 240 22.13 16.76 -0.07
C VAL A 240 23.61 17.06 -0.31
N GLY A 241 24.24 17.77 0.63
CA GLY A 241 25.68 18.06 0.59
C GLY A 241 26.57 16.82 0.61
N ARG A 242 26.15 15.73 1.28
CA ARG A 242 26.85 14.43 1.25
C ARG A 242 26.92 13.86 -0.17
N VAL A 243 25.79 13.83 -0.89
CA VAL A 243 25.73 13.33 -2.28
C VAL A 243 26.49 14.24 -3.25
N MET A 244 26.33 15.56 -3.13
CA MET A 244 27.03 16.51 -4.03
C MET A 244 28.55 16.52 -3.82
N ALA A 245 29.03 16.45 -2.57
CA ALA A 245 30.46 16.31 -2.29
C ALA A 245 31.02 15.00 -2.85
N TYR A 246 30.26 13.91 -2.74
CA TYR A 246 30.62 12.61 -3.31
C TYR A 246 30.77 12.66 -4.84
N LEU A 247 29.80 13.24 -5.56
CA LEU A 247 29.86 13.39 -7.02
C LEU A 247 31.06 14.25 -7.46
N TYR A 248 31.39 15.31 -6.72
CA TYR A 248 32.60 16.10 -6.98
C TYR A 248 33.92 15.36 -6.70
N GLU A 249 33.96 14.45 -5.71
CA GLU A 249 35.13 13.59 -5.48
C GLU A 249 35.32 12.56 -6.60
N LYS A 250 34.22 12.09 -7.21
CA LYS A 250 34.26 11.15 -8.34
C LYS A 250 34.43 11.85 -9.70
N GLU A 251 34.57 13.16 -9.72
CA GLU A 251 34.70 13.98 -10.94
C GLU A 251 33.53 13.80 -11.93
N LEU A 252 32.34 13.47 -11.41
CA LEU A 252 31.14 13.25 -12.22
C LEU A 252 30.40 14.57 -12.46
N ASP A 253 29.92 14.74 -13.69
CA ASP A 253 29.03 15.85 -14.06
C ASP A 253 27.58 15.49 -13.69
N PHE A 254 26.88 16.43 -13.06
CA PHE A 254 25.49 16.26 -12.63
C PHE A 254 24.75 17.59 -12.61
N GLU A 255 23.45 17.55 -12.88
CA GLU A 255 22.55 18.68 -12.68
C GLU A 255 22.12 18.76 -11.21
N SER A 256 22.08 19.97 -10.63
CA SER A 256 21.58 20.17 -9.27
C SER A 256 20.26 20.92 -9.32
N ILE A 257 19.18 20.21 -9.00
CA ILE A 257 17.82 20.71 -9.11
C ILE A 257 17.36 21.17 -7.72
N PRO A 258 17.16 22.48 -7.50
CA PRO A 258 16.72 22.99 -6.21
C PRO A 258 15.28 22.57 -5.93
N VAL A 259 14.97 22.38 -4.64
CA VAL A 259 13.63 22.04 -4.14
C VAL A 259 13.34 22.95 -2.97
N ASP A 260 12.24 23.70 -3.01
CA ASP A 260 11.84 24.61 -1.96
C ASP A 260 11.12 23.87 -0.83
N LEU A 261 11.87 23.54 0.23
CA LEU A 261 11.28 22.89 1.40
C LEU A 261 10.36 23.81 2.20
N LYS A 262 10.53 25.14 2.13
CA LYS A 262 9.69 26.09 2.86
C LYS A 262 8.27 26.14 2.32
N ASN A 263 8.12 26.02 0.99
CA ASN A 263 6.82 25.98 0.33
C ASN A 263 6.29 24.53 0.14
N GLY A 264 6.99 23.53 0.68
CA GLY A 264 6.58 22.13 0.63
C GLY A 264 6.71 21.49 -0.75
N GLU A 265 7.62 21.95 -1.62
CA GLU A 265 7.78 21.38 -2.97
C GLU A 265 8.20 19.90 -2.94
N HIS A 266 8.93 19.48 -1.91
CA HIS A 266 9.27 18.08 -1.63
C HIS A 266 8.07 17.17 -1.30
N MET A 267 6.89 17.74 -1.15
CA MET A 267 5.60 17.07 -0.95
C MET A 267 4.62 17.35 -2.11
N LYS A 268 5.14 17.80 -3.27
CA LYS A 268 4.35 18.23 -4.44
C LYS A 268 5.03 17.80 -5.74
N GLU A 269 4.28 17.80 -6.82
CA GLU A 269 4.87 17.68 -8.15
C GLU A 269 5.69 18.92 -8.54
N PRO A 270 6.81 18.77 -9.27
CA PRO A 270 7.33 17.53 -9.86
C PRO A 270 8.31 16.73 -8.97
N TYR A 271 8.44 17.03 -7.67
CA TYR A 271 9.38 16.29 -6.82
C TYR A 271 8.84 14.90 -6.44
N LEU A 272 7.53 14.75 -6.27
CA LEU A 272 6.91 13.46 -5.96
C LEU A 272 7.09 12.44 -7.09
N SER A 273 7.12 12.85 -8.36
CA SER A 273 7.47 11.96 -9.48
C SER A 273 8.86 11.32 -9.40
N LEU A 274 9.70 11.72 -8.44
CA LEU A 274 10.99 11.08 -8.12
C LEU A 274 10.85 9.87 -7.17
N ASN A 275 9.63 9.38 -6.93
CA ASN A 275 9.36 8.18 -6.14
C ASN A 275 10.07 8.17 -4.78
N GLN A 276 10.14 9.32 -4.10
CA GLN A 276 10.77 9.47 -2.78
C GLN A 276 9.69 9.27 -1.70
N PRO A 277 9.59 8.09 -1.06
CA PRO A 277 8.41 7.71 -0.27
C PRO A 277 8.35 8.35 1.12
N PHE A 278 9.33 9.19 1.48
CA PHE A 278 9.46 9.80 2.80
C PHE A 278 9.37 11.33 2.78
N SER A 279 9.11 11.93 1.61
CA SER A 279 9.22 13.37 1.34
C SER A 279 10.50 13.99 1.92
N LYS A 280 11.65 13.33 1.70
CA LYS A 280 12.98 13.80 2.15
C LYS A 280 13.89 14.10 0.97
N VAL A 281 14.86 15.00 1.19
CA VAL A 281 15.96 15.29 0.26
C VAL A 281 17.27 14.67 0.77
N PRO A 282 18.17 14.20 -0.12
CA PRO A 282 18.10 14.24 -1.58
C PRO A 282 17.37 13.05 -2.23
N SER A 283 16.92 13.28 -3.46
CA SER A 283 16.74 12.24 -4.49
C SER A 283 17.84 12.36 -5.55
N PHE A 284 18.18 11.24 -6.19
CA PHE A 284 19.14 11.14 -7.29
C PHE A 284 18.46 10.44 -8.47
N GLU A 285 18.65 10.95 -9.69
CA GLU A 285 18.12 10.36 -10.92
C GLU A 285 19.27 10.15 -11.91
N GLU A 286 19.29 8.99 -12.55
CA GLU A 286 20.20 8.63 -13.63
C GLU A 286 19.46 7.73 -14.64
N GLY A 287 18.86 8.38 -15.65
CA GLY A 287 17.98 7.68 -16.60
C GLY A 287 16.72 7.18 -15.91
N ASP A 288 16.42 5.89 -16.06
CA ASP A 288 15.28 5.26 -15.38
C ASP A 288 15.56 4.92 -13.91
N LEU A 289 16.82 5.03 -13.45
CA LEU A 289 17.18 4.80 -12.05
C LEU A 289 16.89 6.06 -11.22
N ILE A 290 15.97 5.93 -10.26
CA ILE A 290 15.75 6.95 -9.24
C ILE A 290 16.05 6.36 -7.87
N MET A 291 16.91 7.03 -7.11
CA MET A 291 17.38 6.61 -5.80
C MET A 291 17.13 7.67 -4.73
N PHE A 292 16.92 7.21 -3.51
CA PHE A 292 16.83 8.02 -2.30
C PHE A 292 17.69 7.41 -1.20
N GLU A 293 17.73 8.07 -0.04
CA GLU A 293 18.72 7.89 1.02
C GLU A 293 20.16 8.21 0.59
N SER A 294 20.68 9.35 1.07
CA SER A 294 22.01 9.86 0.71
C SER A 294 23.16 8.84 0.85
N ARG A 295 23.10 7.92 1.83
CA ARG A 295 24.11 6.86 1.98
C ARG A 295 23.98 5.77 0.93
N ALA A 296 22.76 5.37 0.56
CA ALA A 296 22.52 4.40 -0.50
C ALA A 296 22.95 4.97 -1.87
N ILE A 297 22.58 6.23 -2.15
CA ILE A 297 23.03 6.98 -3.33
C ILE A 297 24.57 6.98 -3.43
N THR A 298 25.29 7.39 -2.38
CA THR A 298 26.76 7.38 -2.43
C THR A 298 27.36 5.99 -2.59
N ASN A 299 26.74 4.94 -2.02
CA ASN A 299 27.20 3.56 -2.19
C ASN A 299 26.99 3.04 -3.62
N TYR A 300 25.88 3.40 -4.28
CA TYR A 300 25.63 3.07 -5.68
C TYR A 300 26.69 3.71 -6.58
N ILE A 301 26.81 5.04 -6.54
CA ILE A 301 27.75 5.80 -7.39
C ILE A 301 29.20 5.33 -7.13
N ALA A 302 29.53 4.91 -5.90
CA ALA A 302 30.84 4.36 -5.58
C ALA A 302 31.15 3.01 -6.20
N LYS A 303 30.15 2.14 -6.39
CA LYS A 303 30.31 0.84 -7.04
C LYS A 303 30.26 0.96 -8.55
N GLU A 304 29.29 1.70 -9.08
CA GLU A 304 29.08 1.87 -10.52
C GLU A 304 30.25 2.62 -11.16
N TYR A 305 30.65 3.75 -10.57
CA TYR A 305 31.74 4.60 -11.07
C TYR A 305 33.05 4.34 -10.34
N ALA A 306 33.35 3.07 -10.02
CA ALA A 306 34.58 2.68 -9.34
C ALA A 306 35.87 3.09 -10.08
N ASP A 307 35.81 3.34 -11.38
CA ASP A 307 36.96 3.78 -12.20
C ASP A 307 37.19 5.32 -12.22
N LYS A 308 36.28 6.13 -11.65
CA LYS A 308 36.33 7.62 -11.73
C LYS A 308 36.85 8.30 -10.46
N GLY A 309 37.58 9.40 -10.61
CA GLY A 309 37.99 10.31 -9.52
C GLY A 309 38.66 9.63 -8.31
N THR A 310 38.42 10.18 -7.11
CA THR A 310 38.94 9.63 -5.85
C THR A 310 38.37 8.23 -5.57
N GLN A 311 39.24 7.31 -5.15
CA GLN A 311 38.80 6.02 -4.62
C GLN A 311 38.29 6.18 -3.18
N LEU A 312 37.00 5.90 -2.98
CA LEU A 312 36.29 6.12 -1.71
C LEU A 312 35.72 4.82 -1.12
N LEU A 313 35.87 3.70 -1.82
CA LEU A 313 35.51 2.34 -1.36
C LEU A 313 36.73 1.43 -1.41
N TYR A 314 36.98 0.71 -0.32
CA TYR A 314 37.66 -0.58 -0.39
C TYR A 314 36.69 -1.64 -0.93
N THR A 315 37.16 -2.58 -1.74
CA THR A 315 36.31 -3.58 -2.43
C THR A 315 36.40 -4.99 -1.85
N SER A 316 37.39 -5.25 -0.99
CA SER A 316 37.59 -6.53 -0.31
C SER A 316 38.53 -6.34 0.90
N GLY A 317 38.82 -7.42 1.63
CA GLY A 317 39.85 -7.43 2.68
C GLY A 317 39.39 -6.86 4.03
N LYS A 318 40.38 -6.60 4.89
CA LYS A 318 40.19 -6.07 6.25
C LYS A 318 39.75 -4.60 6.21
N GLU A 319 40.24 -3.89 5.21
CA GLU A 319 40.04 -2.48 4.92
C GLU A 319 38.55 -2.21 4.60
N LEU A 320 37.91 -3.08 3.80
CA LEU A 320 36.46 -3.05 3.59
C LEU A 320 35.68 -3.25 4.90
N ALA A 321 36.09 -4.19 5.74
CA ALA A 321 35.42 -4.45 7.01
C ALA A 321 35.54 -3.26 7.99
N GLU A 322 36.72 -2.65 8.10
CA GLU A 322 36.92 -1.43 8.91
C GLU A 322 36.08 -0.26 8.36
N MET A 323 36.08 -0.04 7.04
CA MET A 323 35.27 1.01 6.42
C MET A 323 33.76 0.83 6.67
N LEU A 324 33.21 -0.37 6.45
CA LEU A 324 31.79 -0.65 6.72
C LEU A 324 31.46 -0.46 8.20
N GLN A 325 32.34 -0.91 9.11
CA GLN A 325 32.16 -0.69 10.54
C GLN A 325 32.08 0.80 10.88
N TRP A 326 32.97 1.64 10.36
CA TRP A 326 32.95 3.09 10.64
C TRP A 326 31.80 3.82 9.95
N MET A 327 31.29 3.33 8.81
CA MET A 327 30.05 3.82 8.19
C MET A 327 28.82 3.53 9.07
N GLU A 328 28.72 2.35 9.68
CA GLU A 328 27.63 2.06 10.63
C GLU A 328 27.79 2.84 11.95
N VAL A 329 29.01 3.06 12.43
CA VAL A 329 29.25 3.96 13.57
C VAL A 329 28.83 5.41 13.24
N GLU A 330 29.05 5.89 12.01
CA GLU A 330 28.53 7.18 11.54
C GLU A 330 26.99 7.18 11.57
N ALA A 331 26.36 6.20 10.95
CA ALA A 331 24.91 6.16 10.77
C ALA A 331 24.13 5.97 12.08
N GLN A 332 24.60 5.09 12.96
CA GLN A 332 23.87 4.66 14.16
C GLN A 332 24.25 5.43 15.43
N GLN A 333 25.50 5.88 15.56
CA GLN A 333 25.99 6.51 16.80
C GLN A 333 26.17 8.03 16.64
N TYR A 334 26.89 8.46 15.61
CA TYR A 334 27.23 9.87 15.42
C TYR A 334 26.08 10.69 14.81
N TYR A 335 25.47 10.22 13.72
CA TYR A 335 24.50 10.99 12.95
C TYR A 335 23.23 11.38 13.74
N PRO A 336 22.61 10.51 14.58
CA PRO A 336 21.43 10.91 15.35
C PRO A 336 21.73 12.05 16.33
N VAL A 337 22.88 12.00 17.00
CA VAL A 337 23.34 13.03 17.95
C VAL A 337 23.69 14.33 17.21
N ALA A 338 24.43 14.23 16.11
CA ALA A 338 24.78 15.38 15.26
C ALA A 338 23.54 16.04 14.64
N ALA A 339 22.55 15.26 14.20
CA ALA A 339 21.30 15.76 13.65
C ALA A 339 20.47 16.52 14.70
N ASN A 340 20.38 16.01 15.93
CA ASN A 340 19.74 16.72 17.04
C ASN A 340 20.43 18.05 17.35
N LEU A 341 21.76 18.07 17.43
CA LEU A 341 22.52 19.32 17.66
C LEU A 341 22.35 20.32 16.52
N LEU A 342 22.34 19.87 15.26
CA LEU A 342 22.06 20.72 14.11
C LEU A 342 20.61 21.24 14.12
N TRP A 343 19.65 20.42 14.57
CA TRP A 343 18.26 20.84 14.73
C TRP A 343 18.12 21.93 15.79
N GLU A 344 18.71 21.76 16.98
CA GLU A 344 18.61 22.71 18.09
C GLU A 344 19.45 23.98 17.90
N LEU A 345 20.63 23.89 17.29
CA LEU A 345 21.60 25.00 17.20
C LEU A 345 21.59 25.73 15.85
N LEU A 346 21.02 25.15 14.80
CA LEU A 346 20.89 25.79 13.49
C LEU A 346 19.44 25.79 12.98
N SER A 347 18.76 24.65 12.86
CA SER A 347 17.43 24.61 12.23
C SER A 347 16.39 25.40 13.03
N LYS A 348 16.23 25.13 14.32
CA LYS A 348 15.33 25.90 15.20
C LYS A 348 15.66 27.40 15.20
N PRO A 349 16.85 27.87 15.66
CA PRO A 349 17.11 29.31 15.82
C PRO A 349 17.38 30.06 14.52
N VAL A 350 18.01 29.45 13.51
CA VAL A 350 18.46 30.15 12.28
C VAL A 350 17.49 29.96 11.11
N VAL A 351 16.81 28.81 11.01
CA VAL A 351 15.88 28.52 9.90
C VAL A 351 14.41 28.74 10.29
N LEU A 352 14.02 28.33 11.50
CA LEU A 352 12.61 28.34 11.95
C LEU A 352 12.28 29.48 12.93
N GLY A 353 13.27 30.18 13.48
CA GLY A 353 13.09 31.22 14.50
C GLY A 353 12.59 30.70 15.86
N LEU A 354 12.68 29.39 16.09
CA LEU A 354 12.30 28.72 17.34
C LEU A 354 13.42 28.81 18.39
N PRO A 355 13.10 28.85 19.69
CA PRO A 355 14.12 28.78 20.73
C PRO A 355 14.82 27.41 20.72
N THR A 356 16.14 27.44 20.89
CA THR A 356 16.96 26.27 21.20
C THR A 356 16.56 25.68 22.54
N ASP A 357 16.35 24.37 22.62
CA ASP A 357 16.21 23.66 23.89
C ASP A 357 17.61 23.36 24.44
N THR A 358 18.00 24.08 25.50
CA THR A 358 19.33 23.94 26.11
C THR A 358 19.54 22.56 26.73
N THR A 359 18.48 21.90 27.21
CA THR A 359 18.56 20.56 27.80
C THR A 359 18.92 19.54 26.73
N VAL A 360 18.23 19.60 25.58
CA VAL A 360 18.51 18.73 24.43
C VAL A 360 19.92 18.99 23.88
N VAL A 361 20.38 20.25 23.87
CA VAL A 361 21.76 20.58 23.51
C VAL A 361 22.77 19.98 24.48
N GLU A 362 22.62 20.20 25.79
CA GLU A 362 23.54 19.69 26.82
C GLU A 362 23.64 18.16 26.79
N GLU A 363 22.51 17.46 26.69
CA GLU A 363 22.48 15.99 26.56
C GLU A 363 23.21 15.49 25.31
N ASN A 364 22.98 16.12 24.15
CA ASN A 364 23.60 15.69 22.90
C ASN A 364 25.06 16.17 22.79
N GLU A 365 25.45 17.26 23.46
CA GLU A 365 26.85 17.67 23.65
C GLU A 365 27.62 16.62 24.46
N GLU A 366 27.05 16.10 25.56
CA GLU A 366 27.68 15.02 26.34
C GLU A 366 27.81 13.72 25.53
N LYS A 367 26.76 13.33 24.81
CA LYS A 367 26.76 12.15 23.91
C LYS A 367 27.81 12.32 22.81
N LEU A 368 27.87 13.49 22.16
CA LEU A 368 28.86 13.78 21.12
C LEU A 368 30.27 13.80 21.68
N SER A 369 30.48 14.33 22.90
CA SER A 369 31.79 14.34 23.56
C SER A 369 32.38 12.92 23.65
N LYS A 370 31.58 11.96 24.15
CA LYS A 370 31.99 10.54 24.27
C LYS A 370 32.30 9.89 22.92
N ILE A 371 31.52 10.22 21.88
CA ILE A 371 31.77 9.74 20.51
C ILE A 371 33.08 10.32 19.96
N LEU A 372 33.32 11.62 20.18
CA LEU A 372 34.55 12.27 19.73
C LEU A 372 35.79 11.82 20.51
N ASP A 373 35.66 11.34 21.76
CA ASP A 373 36.77 10.70 22.50
C ASP A 373 37.18 9.36 21.86
N ILE A 374 36.21 8.57 21.39
CA ILE A 374 36.47 7.35 20.62
C ILE A 374 37.14 7.69 19.28
N TYR A 375 36.69 8.75 18.62
CA TYR A 375 37.27 9.19 17.34
C TYR A 375 38.69 9.73 17.53
N GLU A 376 38.97 10.47 18.59
CA GLU A 376 40.32 10.94 18.96
C GLU A 376 41.26 9.74 19.17
N ALA A 377 40.83 8.73 19.92
CA ALA A 377 41.62 7.52 20.15
C ALA A 377 41.87 6.70 18.87
N ARG A 378 40.95 6.74 17.89
CA ARG A 378 41.13 6.12 16.56
C ARG A 378 42.07 6.95 15.67
N LEU A 379 41.83 8.25 15.56
CA LEU A 379 42.58 9.17 14.70
C LEU A 379 44.00 9.48 15.22
N ALA A 380 44.30 9.09 16.46
CA ALA A 380 45.67 8.97 16.97
C ALA A 380 46.47 7.80 16.34
N GLN A 381 45.79 6.81 15.75
CA GLN A 381 46.39 5.60 15.17
C GLN A 381 46.39 5.58 13.64
N SER A 382 45.43 6.26 13.01
CA SER A 382 45.27 6.31 11.54
C SER A 382 44.81 7.70 11.09
N LYS A 383 45.16 8.10 9.86
CA LYS A 383 44.85 9.45 9.35
C LYS A 383 43.35 9.74 9.18
N TYR A 384 42.57 8.69 8.95
CA TYR A 384 41.13 8.69 8.73
C TYR A 384 40.47 7.57 9.54
N LEU A 385 39.14 7.54 9.61
CA LEU A 385 38.43 6.57 10.45
C LEU A 385 38.63 5.13 9.98
N ALA A 386 38.62 4.88 8.67
CA ALA A 386 38.77 3.54 8.09
C ALA A 386 40.24 3.09 7.86
N GLY A 387 41.22 3.96 8.08
CA GLY A 387 42.63 3.70 7.74
C GLY A 387 43.38 4.98 7.39
N ASP A 388 44.33 4.91 6.47
CA ASP A 388 45.12 6.07 6.02
C ASP A 388 44.61 6.74 4.74
N ASP A 389 43.63 6.12 4.06
CA ASP A 389 42.92 6.70 2.92
C ASP A 389 41.60 7.35 3.35
N PHE A 390 41.17 8.36 2.60
CA PHE A 390 39.87 9.02 2.79
C PHE A 390 38.78 8.19 2.11
N THR A 391 37.75 7.78 2.86
CA THR A 391 36.72 6.84 2.36
C THR A 391 35.30 7.37 2.56
N LEU A 392 34.29 6.59 2.14
CA LEU A 392 32.89 6.84 2.53
C LEU A 392 32.70 6.98 4.04
N ALA A 393 33.48 6.26 4.85
CA ALA A 393 33.43 6.35 6.32
C ALA A 393 33.83 7.72 6.86
N ASP A 394 34.51 8.56 6.09
CA ASP A 394 34.87 9.94 6.46
C ASP A 394 33.97 10.96 5.76
N LEU A 395 33.70 10.74 4.47
CA LEU A 395 32.84 11.60 3.66
C LEU A 395 31.40 11.70 4.22
N HIS A 396 30.90 10.63 4.87
CA HIS A 396 29.56 10.63 5.44
C HIS A 396 29.40 11.62 6.60
N HIS A 397 30.45 11.93 7.36
CA HIS A 397 30.44 12.95 8.41
C HIS A 397 30.60 14.38 7.89
N LEU A 398 31.34 14.57 6.78
CA LEU A 398 31.88 15.85 6.32
C LEU A 398 30.86 17.01 6.32
N SER A 399 29.66 16.78 5.78
CA SER A 399 28.62 17.83 5.69
C SER A 399 28.02 18.22 7.05
N THR A 400 27.82 17.25 7.95
CA THR A 400 27.29 17.50 9.30
C THR A 400 28.35 18.16 10.19
N ILE A 401 29.59 17.67 10.17
CA ILE A 401 30.72 18.28 10.89
C ILE A 401 30.96 19.71 10.43
N SER A 402 31.00 19.97 9.12
CA SER A 402 31.20 21.33 8.59
C SER A 402 30.06 22.29 9.00
N SER A 403 28.88 21.77 9.33
CA SER A 403 27.77 22.56 9.87
C SER A 403 27.90 22.75 11.39
N LEU A 404 28.28 21.72 12.14
CA LEU A 404 28.55 21.82 13.59
C LEU A 404 29.71 22.79 13.90
N MET A 405 30.72 22.86 13.03
CA MET A 405 31.84 23.82 13.12
C MET A 405 31.42 25.29 12.99
N GLN A 406 30.17 25.59 12.60
CA GLN A 406 29.58 26.93 12.58
C GLN A 406 28.82 27.27 13.88
N THR A 407 28.78 26.36 14.85
CA THR A 407 28.06 26.49 16.13
C THR A 407 29.03 26.45 17.33
N GLN A 408 28.49 26.52 18.55
CA GLN A 408 29.27 26.34 19.78
C GLN A 408 29.99 24.98 19.88
N ILE A 409 29.48 23.95 19.20
CA ILE A 409 30.05 22.59 19.13
C ILE A 409 31.47 22.59 18.58
N ARG A 410 31.85 23.60 17.79
CA ARG A 410 33.22 23.80 17.34
C ARG A 410 34.25 23.68 18.49
N LYS A 411 33.96 24.17 19.69
CA LYS A 411 34.88 24.07 20.84
C LYS A 411 35.19 22.62 21.22
N LEU A 412 34.19 21.74 21.11
CA LEU A 412 34.30 20.32 21.44
C LEU A 412 35.18 19.59 20.41
N ILE A 413 35.07 19.98 19.13
CA ILE A 413 35.91 19.47 18.04
C ILE A 413 37.35 20.01 18.16
N ASP A 414 37.53 21.33 18.31
CA ASP A 414 38.84 21.97 18.40
C ASP A 414 39.63 21.58 19.67
N SER A 415 38.96 21.06 20.71
CA SER A 415 39.61 20.54 21.93
C SER A 415 40.33 19.19 21.74
N ARG A 416 40.12 18.52 20.62
CA ARG A 416 40.62 17.16 20.31
C ARG A 416 41.55 17.23 19.09
N PRO A 417 42.89 17.20 19.27
CA PRO A 417 43.82 17.52 18.20
C PRO A 417 43.75 16.57 16.99
N HIS A 418 43.55 15.27 17.18
CA HIS A 418 43.45 14.33 16.06
C HIS A 418 42.11 14.47 15.30
N VAL A 419 40.99 14.64 16.02
CA VAL A 419 39.69 14.99 15.42
C VAL A 419 39.77 16.32 14.67
N SER A 420 40.32 17.38 15.27
CA SER A 420 40.45 18.70 14.64
C SER A 420 41.31 18.64 13.37
N ALA A 421 42.42 17.88 13.39
CA ALA A 421 43.26 17.63 12.22
C ALA A 421 42.51 16.84 11.12
N TRP A 422 41.73 15.82 11.47
CA TRP A 422 40.88 15.07 10.54
C TRP A 422 39.81 15.96 9.90
N VAL A 423 39.12 16.80 10.68
CA VAL A 423 38.15 17.79 10.17
C VAL A 423 38.82 18.79 9.23
N ALA A 424 40.01 19.29 9.56
CA ALA A 424 40.79 20.16 8.69
C ALA A 424 41.19 19.45 7.37
N ASN A 425 41.63 18.19 7.45
CA ASN A 425 41.99 17.39 6.27
C ASN A 425 40.80 17.18 5.32
N MET A 426 39.62 16.82 5.85
CA MET A 426 38.42 16.62 5.02
C MET A 426 37.89 17.94 4.43
N THR A 427 37.90 19.03 5.21
CA THR A 427 37.37 20.32 4.75
C THR A 427 38.32 21.08 3.81
N ALA A 428 39.61 20.71 3.77
CA ALA A 428 40.57 21.21 2.79
C ALA A 428 40.47 20.55 1.40
N ARG A 429 39.65 19.51 1.22
CA ARG A 429 39.58 18.75 -0.04
C ARG A 429 39.02 19.61 -1.20
N PRO A 430 39.60 19.55 -2.42
CA PRO A 430 39.15 20.36 -3.56
C PRO A 430 37.67 20.17 -3.91
N ALA A 431 37.16 18.94 -3.84
CA ALA A 431 35.74 18.64 -4.09
C ALA A 431 34.83 19.29 -3.04
N TRP A 432 35.25 19.34 -1.77
CA TRP A 432 34.52 20.04 -0.71
C TRP A 432 34.53 21.55 -0.94
N ALA A 433 35.67 22.13 -1.32
CA ALA A 433 35.74 23.55 -1.71
C ALA A 433 34.84 23.88 -2.91
N LYS A 434 34.79 23.00 -3.93
CA LYS A 434 33.87 23.09 -5.08
C LYS A 434 32.41 23.04 -4.60
N PHE A 435 32.04 22.10 -3.72
CA PHE A 435 30.71 22.06 -3.12
C PHE A 435 30.35 23.35 -2.38
N ILE A 436 31.17 23.81 -1.44
CA ILE A 436 30.94 25.03 -0.68
C ILE A 436 30.79 26.26 -1.60
N SER A 437 31.59 26.37 -2.65
CA SER A 437 31.44 27.45 -3.65
C SER A 437 30.09 27.40 -4.37
N SER A 438 29.56 26.20 -4.64
CA SER A 438 28.27 25.98 -5.30
C SER A 438 27.04 26.30 -4.43
N VAL A 439 27.24 26.45 -3.11
CA VAL A 439 26.22 26.80 -2.10
C VAL A 439 26.06 28.32 -1.95
N GLY A 440 27.03 29.12 -2.42
CA GLY A 440 26.83 30.56 -2.68
C GLY A 440 26.62 31.47 -1.46
N ARG A 441 27.31 31.24 -0.32
CA ARG A 441 27.24 32.16 0.83
C ARG A 441 28.44 33.12 0.93
N SER A 442 28.13 34.42 0.80
CA SER A 442 28.88 35.49 1.49
C SER A 442 28.16 35.82 2.81
N PRO A 443 28.84 36.03 3.94
CA PRO A 443 28.19 36.16 5.23
C PRO A 443 27.72 37.60 5.52
N ARG A 444 26.41 37.88 5.36
CA ARG A 444 25.64 38.89 6.15
C ARG A 444 24.16 38.98 5.76
N ARG A 445 23.32 39.16 6.79
CA ARG A 445 21.88 39.55 6.84
C ARG A 445 20.87 38.42 7.09
N PHE A 446 20.75 38.05 8.37
CA PHE A 446 19.50 37.59 8.96
C PHE A 446 19.02 38.64 9.96
N HIS A 447 17.91 39.34 9.69
CA HIS A 447 17.12 40.07 10.69
C HIS A 447 15.77 40.50 10.11
N GLN A 448 14.76 40.58 10.98
CA GLN A 448 13.38 41.02 10.75
C GLN A 448 12.49 40.10 9.90
N LEU A 449 11.53 39.45 10.56
CA LEU A 449 10.08 39.68 10.36
C LEU A 449 9.35 39.25 11.65
N ARG A 450 8.59 40.16 12.28
CA ARG A 450 7.69 39.88 13.41
C ARG A 450 6.25 40.11 12.94
N ASN A 451 5.33 39.18 13.17
CA ASN A 451 3.89 39.50 13.19
C ASN A 451 3.09 38.48 14.03
N PRO A 452 2.34 38.90 15.07
CA PRO A 452 1.59 37.98 15.93
C PRO A 452 0.10 37.90 15.57
N SER A 453 -0.32 36.87 14.84
CA SER A 453 -1.75 36.52 14.71
C SER A 453 -2.01 35.02 14.50
N PHE A 454 -1.07 34.14 14.88
CA PHE A 454 -1.18 32.69 14.64
C PHE A 454 -1.80 31.90 15.81
N GLN A 455 -2.12 32.56 16.92
CA GLN A 455 -2.76 31.93 18.09
C GLN A 455 -4.25 31.57 17.91
N GLN A 456 -4.87 31.93 16.78
CA GLN A 456 -6.27 31.62 16.48
C GLN A 456 -6.46 30.48 15.45
N GLN A 457 -5.36 29.90 14.94
CA GLN A 457 -5.40 28.76 14.00
C GLN A 457 -4.90 27.43 14.61
N ILE A 458 -4.45 27.45 15.88
CA ILE A 458 -3.97 26.24 16.58
C ILE A 458 -5.12 25.30 16.99
N SER A 459 -6.39 25.72 16.90
CA SER A 459 -7.55 24.84 17.10
C SER A 459 -8.02 24.09 15.83
N LEU A 460 -7.27 24.14 14.73
CA LEU A 460 -7.66 23.59 13.42
C LEU A 460 -6.70 22.53 12.87
N ILE A 461 -5.71 22.09 13.65
CA ILE A 461 -4.84 20.94 13.34
C ILE A 461 -4.77 19.99 14.54
N MET A 462 -5.94 19.48 14.95
CA MET A 462 -6.05 18.08 15.35
C MET A 462 -6.88 17.43 14.26
N ALA A 463 -6.28 16.53 13.46
CA ALA A 463 -6.96 15.89 12.36
C ALA A 463 -7.99 14.91 12.93
N SER A 464 -9.27 15.28 12.90
CA SER A 464 -10.37 14.38 13.22
C SER A 464 -10.68 13.52 11.99
N ILE A 465 -10.61 12.21 12.16
CA ILE A 465 -11.19 11.26 11.20
C ILE A 465 -12.68 11.62 11.01
N LYS A 466 -13.18 11.62 9.77
CA LYS A 466 -14.59 11.88 9.49
C LYS A 466 -15.22 10.69 8.79
N LEU A 467 -16.37 10.24 9.31
CA LEU A 467 -17.15 9.17 8.72
C LEU A 467 -18.45 9.73 8.14
N HIS A 468 -18.52 9.80 6.81
CA HIS A 468 -19.72 10.18 6.09
C HIS A 468 -20.67 9.00 5.92
N GLY A 469 -21.91 9.16 6.36
CA GLY A 469 -22.98 8.19 6.15
C GLY A 469 -24.05 8.27 7.23
N SER A 470 -24.99 7.33 7.19
CA SER A 470 -25.96 7.16 8.27
C SER A 470 -25.74 5.81 8.95
N ASN A 471 -25.68 5.82 10.28
CA ASN A 471 -25.62 4.61 11.12
C ASN A 471 -26.85 3.69 10.98
N PHE A 472 -27.84 4.04 10.16
CA PHE A 472 -28.90 3.13 9.71
C PHE A 472 -28.40 2.06 8.71
N PHE A 473 -27.28 2.28 8.02
CA PHE A 473 -26.78 1.36 7.01
C PHE A 473 -25.68 0.45 7.55
N HIS A 474 -25.80 -0.85 7.27
CA HIS A 474 -24.88 -1.88 7.77
C HIS A 474 -23.40 -1.61 7.36
N ASN A 475 -23.15 -1.08 6.16
CA ASN A 475 -21.81 -0.70 5.70
C ASN A 475 -21.19 0.43 6.52
N VAL A 476 -22.00 1.40 6.98
CA VAL A 476 -21.52 2.51 7.84
C VAL A 476 -21.23 1.97 9.24
N ARG A 477 -22.11 1.10 9.77
CA ARG A 477 -21.86 0.40 11.05
C ARG A 477 -20.60 -0.46 11.03
N ARG A 478 -20.26 -1.10 9.90
CA ARG A 478 -19.01 -1.88 9.74
C ARG A 478 -17.79 -0.99 10.00
N VAL A 479 -17.77 0.22 9.47
CA VAL A 479 -16.70 1.19 9.70
C VAL A 479 -16.70 1.72 11.12
N MET A 480 -17.88 2.09 11.67
CA MET A 480 -17.98 2.55 13.07
C MET A 480 -17.46 1.51 14.07
N ALA A 481 -17.82 0.23 13.89
CA ALA A 481 -17.33 -0.86 14.71
C ALA A 481 -15.80 -0.96 14.67
N CYS A 482 -15.19 -0.85 13.48
CA CYS A 482 -13.74 -0.85 13.33
C CYS A 482 -13.08 0.36 14.00
N LEU A 483 -13.59 1.58 13.80
CA LEU A 483 -13.06 2.79 14.45
C LEU A 483 -13.13 2.68 15.99
N TYR A 484 -14.22 2.15 16.54
CA TYR A 484 -14.35 1.93 17.97
C TYR A 484 -13.47 0.79 18.51
N GLU A 485 -13.27 -0.29 17.76
CA GLU A 485 -12.33 -1.38 18.11
C GLU A 485 -10.87 -0.90 18.08
N LYS A 486 -10.53 0.03 17.18
CA LYS A 486 -9.20 0.67 17.10
C LYS A 486 -9.04 1.86 18.04
N GLU A 487 -10.02 2.16 18.89
CA GLU A 487 -9.99 3.29 19.84
C GLU A 487 -9.65 4.63 19.17
N LEU A 488 -10.31 4.90 18.04
CA LEU A 488 -10.15 6.12 17.25
C LEU A 488 -11.33 7.06 17.45
N ASP A 489 -11.04 8.33 17.73
CA ASP A 489 -12.04 9.40 17.76
C ASP A 489 -12.37 9.86 16.33
N PHE A 490 -13.67 9.98 16.02
CA PHE A 490 -14.12 10.42 14.68
C PHE A 490 -15.37 11.31 14.76
N GLU A 491 -15.48 12.22 13.79
CA GLU A 491 -16.69 13.01 13.52
C GLU A 491 -17.63 12.20 12.61
N SER A 492 -18.88 11.97 13.03
CA SER A 492 -19.89 11.35 12.18
C SER A 492 -20.64 12.42 11.38
N ILE A 493 -20.48 12.40 10.06
CA ILE A 493 -21.13 13.35 9.14
C ILE A 493 -22.35 12.66 8.52
N PRO A 494 -23.58 13.07 8.87
CA PRO A 494 -24.79 12.44 8.34
C PRO A 494 -24.99 12.75 6.87
N VAL A 495 -25.32 11.72 6.08
CA VAL A 495 -25.70 11.86 4.65
C VAL A 495 -27.16 11.44 4.47
N ASP A 496 -27.97 12.31 3.87
CA ASP A 496 -29.41 12.08 3.65
C ASP A 496 -29.67 11.23 2.39
N LEU A 497 -29.66 9.91 2.57
CA LEU A 497 -30.00 8.96 1.52
C LEU A 497 -31.48 9.01 1.08
N LYS A 498 -32.39 9.58 1.89
CA LYS A 498 -33.82 9.74 1.53
C LYS A 498 -33.98 10.83 0.47
N ASN A 499 -33.30 11.96 0.65
CA ASN A 499 -33.28 13.06 -0.31
C ASN A 499 -32.22 12.90 -1.42
N ARG A 500 -31.56 11.73 -1.47
CA ARG A 500 -30.51 11.36 -2.44
C ARG A 500 -29.31 12.33 -2.41
N GLU A 501 -28.91 12.77 -1.22
CA GLU A 501 -27.75 13.66 -1.04
C GLU A 501 -26.45 13.03 -1.57
N GLN A 502 -26.28 11.72 -1.38
CA GLN A 502 -25.12 10.97 -1.90
C GLN A 502 -25.02 10.97 -3.43
N LYS A 503 -26.07 11.42 -4.14
CA LYS A 503 -26.12 11.56 -5.62
C LYS A 503 -25.98 13.01 -6.08
N LYS A 504 -25.41 13.88 -5.24
CA LYS A 504 -25.23 15.32 -5.49
C LYS A 504 -23.87 15.76 -4.97
N GLU A 505 -23.41 16.92 -5.43
CA GLU A 505 -22.29 17.60 -4.80
C GLU A 505 -22.68 18.17 -3.42
N PRO A 506 -21.75 18.23 -2.45
CA PRO A 506 -20.33 17.89 -2.57
C PRO A 506 -20.01 16.39 -2.39
N TYR A 507 -21.00 15.54 -2.08
CA TYR A 507 -20.74 14.13 -1.75
C TYR A 507 -20.21 13.31 -2.94
N LEU A 508 -20.67 13.58 -4.16
CA LEU A 508 -20.17 12.91 -5.37
C LEU A 508 -18.66 13.10 -5.57
N SER A 509 -18.11 14.27 -5.20
CA SER A 509 -16.66 14.51 -5.19
C SER A 509 -15.90 13.65 -4.17
N LEU A 510 -16.57 13.14 -3.12
CA LEU A 510 -15.97 12.24 -2.12
C LEU A 510 -16.11 10.75 -2.52
N ASN A 511 -17.19 10.39 -3.20
CA ASN A 511 -17.42 9.03 -3.70
C ASN A 511 -18.22 9.04 -5.03
N PRO A 512 -17.57 8.75 -6.18
CA PRO A 512 -18.21 8.82 -7.50
C PRO A 512 -19.26 7.73 -7.74
N PHE A 513 -19.28 6.65 -6.94
CA PHE A 513 -20.28 5.59 -7.01
C PHE A 513 -21.59 5.94 -6.27
N ALA A 514 -21.63 7.08 -5.56
CA ALA A 514 -22.80 7.55 -4.83
C ALA A 514 -23.31 6.54 -3.79
N THR A 515 -22.39 5.89 -3.08
CA THR A 515 -22.62 4.94 -1.99
C THR A 515 -22.11 5.51 -0.65
N VAL A 516 -22.52 4.93 0.47
CA VAL A 516 -21.97 5.22 1.82
C VAL A 516 -21.45 3.92 2.43
N PRO A 517 -20.42 3.96 3.30
CA PRO A 517 -19.71 5.13 3.83
C PRO A 517 -18.61 5.69 2.92
N THR A 518 -18.16 6.89 3.27
CA THR A 518 -16.83 7.44 2.91
C THR A 518 -16.13 7.90 4.19
N LEU A 519 -14.84 7.60 4.33
CA LEU A 519 -13.97 8.09 5.39
C LEU A 519 -13.08 9.22 4.83
N GLU A 520 -12.94 10.33 5.56
CA GLU A 520 -11.79 11.23 5.42
C GLU A 520 -10.83 10.97 6.58
N ASP A 521 -9.55 10.76 6.28
CA ASP A 521 -8.46 10.64 7.25
C ASP A 521 -7.30 11.53 6.78
N GLY A 522 -7.15 12.71 7.41
CA GLY A 522 -6.24 13.74 6.91
C GLY A 522 -6.61 14.23 5.50
N ASP A 523 -5.73 13.98 4.52
CA ASP A 523 -5.98 14.23 3.09
C ASP A 523 -6.39 12.97 2.30
N ILE A 524 -6.56 11.83 2.98
CA ILE A 524 -6.92 10.55 2.40
C ILE A 524 -8.45 10.41 2.42
N ILE A 525 -9.06 10.21 1.26
CA ILE A 525 -10.49 9.92 1.10
C ILE A 525 -10.63 8.46 0.67
N ILE A 526 -11.42 7.70 1.43
CA ILE A 526 -11.57 6.25 1.26
C ILE A 526 -13.05 5.91 1.25
N PHE A 527 -13.52 5.19 0.23
CA PHE A 527 -14.87 4.65 0.17
C PHE A 527 -14.84 3.12 0.05
N GLU A 528 -16.01 2.48 0.04
CA GLU A 528 -16.20 1.03 0.27
C GLU A 528 -15.80 0.56 1.68
N SER A 529 -16.78 0.08 2.45
CA SER A 529 -16.60 -0.21 3.89
C SER A 529 -15.55 -1.27 4.21
N ARG A 530 -15.29 -2.22 3.30
CA ARG A 530 -14.25 -3.24 3.48
C ARG A 530 -12.86 -2.69 3.18
N ALA A 531 -12.70 -1.80 2.19
CA ALA A 531 -11.46 -1.06 1.98
C ALA A 531 -11.15 -0.14 3.18
N ILE A 532 -12.14 0.62 3.66
CA ILE A 532 -11.99 1.49 4.82
C ILE A 532 -11.56 0.70 6.06
N THR A 533 -12.21 -0.42 6.36
CA THR A 533 -11.85 -1.22 7.56
C THR A 533 -10.52 -1.94 7.43
N ASN A 534 -10.13 -2.41 6.23
CA ASN A 534 -8.77 -2.92 5.98
C ASN A 534 -7.71 -1.84 6.19
N TYR A 535 -7.88 -0.67 5.58
CA TYR A 535 -6.98 0.47 5.77
C TYR A 535 -6.87 0.83 7.26
N THR A 536 -8.00 1.03 7.94
CA THR A 536 -8.03 1.44 9.36
C THR A 536 -7.34 0.40 10.25
N ALA A 537 -7.52 -0.89 9.99
CA ALA A 537 -6.91 -1.96 10.78
C ALA A 537 -5.38 -2.07 10.57
N ILE A 538 -4.90 -1.77 9.36
CA ILE A 538 -3.47 -1.83 9.00
C ILE A 538 -2.74 -0.55 9.41
N GLU A 539 -3.28 0.62 9.07
CA GLU A 539 -2.63 1.91 9.30
C GLU A 539 -2.50 2.21 10.81
N TYR A 540 -3.56 1.92 11.57
CA TYR A 540 -3.59 2.09 13.02
C TYR A 540 -3.27 0.77 13.75
N ALA A 541 -2.42 -0.10 13.20
CA ALA A 541 -2.13 -1.41 13.78
C ALA A 541 -1.71 -1.36 15.27
N ASP A 542 -1.06 -0.28 15.70
CA ASP A 542 -0.61 -0.02 17.08
C ASP A 542 -1.72 0.38 18.08
N ARG A 543 -2.97 0.55 17.62
CA ARG A 543 -4.10 1.06 18.42
C ARG A 543 -5.20 0.01 18.67
N GLY A 544 -5.75 -0.03 19.88
CA GLY A 544 -6.93 -0.86 20.21
C GLY A 544 -6.75 -2.35 19.89
N THR A 545 -7.83 -2.99 19.43
CA THR A 545 -7.85 -4.41 19.05
C THR A 545 -7.01 -4.68 17.79
N GLN A 546 -6.22 -5.76 17.81
CA GLN A 546 -5.53 -6.27 16.62
C GLN A 546 -6.56 -6.95 15.69
N LEU A 547 -7.00 -6.26 14.64
CA LEU A 547 -8.04 -6.75 13.73
C LEU A 547 -7.50 -7.50 12.51
N VAL A 548 -6.18 -7.49 12.28
CA VAL A 548 -5.55 -8.12 11.10
C VAL A 548 -4.33 -8.95 11.45
N TYR A 549 -4.17 -10.11 10.81
CA TYR A 549 -2.89 -10.82 10.75
C TYR A 549 -2.06 -10.29 9.58
N THR A 550 -0.73 -10.33 9.70
CA THR A 550 0.21 -9.75 8.70
C THR A 550 0.99 -10.80 7.89
N SER A 551 0.99 -12.05 8.33
CA SER A 551 1.74 -13.18 7.76
C SER A 551 1.19 -14.50 8.29
N GLY A 552 1.56 -15.62 7.66
CA GLY A 552 1.26 -16.96 8.18
C GLY A 552 -0.04 -17.58 7.67
N GLU A 553 -0.46 -18.67 8.30
CA GLU A 553 -1.70 -19.42 8.00
C GLU A 553 -2.93 -18.63 8.48
N GLU A 554 -2.77 -17.86 9.56
CA GLU A 554 -3.79 -17.00 10.14
C GLU A 554 -4.18 -15.84 9.18
N LEU A 555 -3.22 -15.31 8.42
CA LEU A 555 -3.46 -14.37 7.33
C LEU A 555 -4.29 -15.00 6.20
N ALA A 556 -3.99 -16.25 5.83
CA ALA A 556 -4.72 -16.97 4.79
C ALA A 556 -6.19 -17.16 5.19
N GLU A 557 -6.43 -17.70 6.38
CA GLU A 557 -7.75 -17.90 6.97
C GLU A 557 -8.55 -16.59 7.06
N MET A 558 -7.96 -15.53 7.62
CA MET A 558 -8.65 -14.24 7.73
C MET A 558 -9.09 -13.68 6.37
N LEU A 559 -8.20 -13.70 5.36
CA LEU A 559 -8.52 -13.22 4.02
C LEU A 559 -9.63 -14.07 3.38
N GLU A 560 -9.56 -15.39 3.52
CA GLU A 560 -10.60 -16.29 2.99
C GLU A 560 -11.95 -16.04 3.65
N TRP A 561 -12.02 -15.93 4.97
CA TRP A 561 -13.29 -15.70 5.68
C TRP A 561 -13.90 -14.31 5.43
N MET A 562 -13.08 -13.30 5.12
CA MET A 562 -13.56 -12.00 4.63
C MET A 562 -14.17 -12.10 3.23
N GLU A 563 -13.58 -12.86 2.31
CA GLU A 563 -14.15 -13.10 0.98
C GLU A 563 -15.43 -13.95 1.05
N ILE A 564 -15.49 -14.94 1.95
CA ILE A 564 -16.70 -15.73 2.23
C ILE A 564 -17.83 -14.83 2.79
N GLU A 565 -17.53 -13.89 3.70
CA GLU A 565 -18.50 -12.89 4.18
C GLU A 565 -19.07 -12.11 2.99
N ALA A 566 -18.18 -11.56 2.15
CA ALA A 566 -18.56 -10.68 1.06
C ALA A 566 -19.36 -11.37 -0.05
N HIS A 567 -19.01 -12.60 -0.42
CA HIS A 567 -19.55 -13.27 -1.61
C HIS A 567 -20.60 -14.34 -1.32
N GLN A 568 -20.54 -15.00 -0.16
CA GLN A 568 -21.47 -16.08 0.20
C GLN A 568 -22.55 -15.56 1.16
N TYR A 569 -22.16 -14.89 2.25
CA TYR A 569 -23.05 -14.52 3.34
C TYR A 569 -23.80 -13.20 3.11
N GLU A 570 -23.10 -12.10 2.84
CA GLU A 570 -23.70 -10.75 2.70
C GLU A 570 -24.84 -10.72 1.68
N PRO A 571 -24.72 -11.26 0.45
CA PRO A 571 -25.76 -11.10 -0.56
C PRO A 571 -27.07 -11.82 -0.20
N VAL A 572 -26.97 -12.89 0.59
CA VAL A 572 -28.11 -13.65 1.10
C VAL A 572 -28.77 -12.93 2.28
N VAL A 573 -27.96 -12.44 3.23
CA VAL A 573 -28.47 -11.77 4.43
C VAL A 573 -28.98 -10.36 4.14
N SER A 574 -28.36 -9.62 3.22
CA SER A 574 -28.86 -8.31 2.77
C SER A 574 -30.17 -8.43 1.99
N ARG A 575 -30.41 -9.57 1.32
CA ARG A 575 -31.71 -9.88 0.73
C ARG A 575 -32.77 -10.16 1.80
N LEU A 576 -32.45 -10.96 2.83
CA LEU A 576 -33.35 -11.19 3.98
C LEU A 576 -33.67 -9.88 4.74
N MET A 577 -32.65 -9.07 5.05
CA MET A 577 -32.80 -7.73 5.63
C MET A 577 -33.73 -6.85 4.79
N ARG A 578 -33.59 -6.89 3.45
CA ARG A 578 -34.42 -6.09 2.55
C ARG A 578 -35.90 -6.50 2.60
N GLU A 579 -36.17 -7.79 2.60
CA GLU A 579 -37.53 -8.34 2.60
C GLU A 579 -38.21 -8.23 3.97
N CYS A 580 -37.50 -8.55 5.05
CA CYS A 580 -38.05 -8.63 6.41
C CYS A 580 -38.04 -7.28 7.16
N ILE A 581 -37.10 -6.37 6.85
CA ILE A 581 -36.94 -5.11 7.59
C ILE A 581 -37.18 -3.91 6.68
N VAL A 582 -36.44 -3.76 5.58
CA VAL A 582 -36.45 -2.52 4.78
C VAL A 582 -37.80 -2.30 4.08
N LYS A 583 -38.34 -3.33 3.42
CA LYS A 583 -39.65 -3.25 2.74
C LYS A 583 -40.79 -2.88 3.71
N PRO A 584 -40.99 -3.58 4.86
CA PRO A 584 -42.02 -3.19 5.81
C PRO A 584 -41.75 -1.81 6.45
N ALA A 585 -40.56 -1.58 7.00
CA ALA A 585 -40.29 -0.42 7.86
C ALA A 585 -40.13 0.91 7.09
N LEU A 586 -39.55 0.90 5.88
CA LEU A 586 -39.29 2.13 5.11
C LEU A 586 -40.27 2.37 3.96
N HIS A 587 -40.99 1.33 3.51
CA HIS A 587 -41.83 1.41 2.31
C HIS A 587 -43.27 0.92 2.53
N GLY A 588 -43.60 0.34 3.68
CA GLY A 588 -44.93 -0.25 3.94
C GLY A 588 -45.27 -1.41 2.99
N LEU A 589 -44.25 -2.00 2.35
CA LEU A 589 -44.42 -3.10 1.40
C LEU A 589 -44.43 -4.44 2.13
N PRO A 590 -45.27 -5.40 1.71
CA PRO A 590 -45.26 -6.74 2.29
C PRO A 590 -43.95 -7.47 1.98
N THR A 591 -43.53 -8.30 2.93
CA THR A 591 -42.41 -9.25 2.78
C THR A 591 -42.79 -10.33 1.77
N ASP A 592 -41.89 -10.60 0.82
CA ASP A 592 -42.06 -11.71 -0.12
C ASP A 592 -41.56 -13.02 0.51
N ILE A 593 -42.50 -13.88 0.92
CA ILE A 593 -42.20 -15.14 1.62
C ILE A 593 -41.40 -16.11 0.74
N GLY A 594 -41.65 -16.17 -0.56
CA GLY A 594 -40.90 -17.06 -1.46
C GLY A 594 -39.43 -16.65 -1.57
N VAL A 595 -39.17 -15.34 -1.62
CA VAL A 595 -37.81 -14.79 -1.57
C VAL A 595 -37.15 -15.05 -0.22
N VAL A 596 -37.89 -14.98 0.89
CA VAL A 596 -37.36 -15.31 2.23
C VAL A 596 -36.98 -16.80 2.29
N GLU A 597 -37.87 -17.71 1.93
CA GLU A 597 -37.61 -19.16 1.94
C GLU A 597 -36.42 -19.55 1.06
N GLU A 598 -36.29 -18.96 -0.13
CA GLU A 598 -35.14 -19.18 -1.03
C GLU A 598 -33.81 -18.77 -0.38
N ASN A 599 -33.78 -17.61 0.27
CA ASN A 599 -32.55 -17.10 0.88
C ASN A 599 -32.25 -17.75 2.24
N GLU A 600 -33.26 -18.17 3.00
CA GLU A 600 -33.09 -19.01 4.18
C GLU A 600 -32.52 -20.40 3.83
N ALA A 601 -32.94 -20.99 2.71
CA ALA A 601 -32.38 -22.26 2.23
C ALA A 601 -30.91 -22.13 1.76
N LYS A 602 -30.51 -20.96 1.26
CA LYS A 602 -29.09 -20.64 0.97
C LYS A 602 -28.30 -20.41 2.26
N LEU A 603 -28.83 -19.56 3.14
CA LEU A 603 -28.22 -19.21 4.43
C LEU A 603 -28.00 -20.44 5.29
N SER A 604 -28.95 -21.38 5.34
CA SER A 604 -28.78 -22.64 6.08
C SER A 604 -27.50 -23.38 5.68
N LYS A 605 -27.23 -23.51 4.37
CA LYS A 605 -26.04 -24.21 3.85
C LYS A 605 -24.75 -23.47 4.19
N ILE A 606 -24.78 -22.14 4.15
CA ILE A 606 -23.64 -21.30 4.55
C ILE A 606 -23.36 -21.49 6.04
N LEU A 607 -24.39 -21.41 6.87
CA LEU A 607 -24.26 -21.58 8.32
C LEU A 607 -23.86 -23.02 8.72
N ASP A 608 -24.14 -24.04 7.91
CA ASP A 608 -23.61 -25.40 8.12
C ASP A 608 -22.08 -25.47 7.95
N VAL A 609 -21.52 -24.70 7.01
CA VAL A 609 -20.05 -24.53 6.88
C VAL A 609 -19.48 -23.76 8.07
N TYR A 610 -20.20 -22.73 8.55
CA TYR A 610 -19.75 -21.92 9.69
C TYR A 610 -19.79 -22.72 10.99
N GLU A 611 -20.83 -23.54 11.20
CA GLU A 611 -20.92 -24.46 12.35
C GLU A 611 -19.77 -25.48 12.35
N ALA A 612 -19.38 -25.99 11.17
CA ALA A 612 -18.24 -26.89 11.04
C ALA A 612 -16.89 -26.18 11.36
N ARG A 613 -16.75 -24.89 11.03
CA ARG A 613 -15.58 -24.08 11.38
C ARG A 613 -15.52 -23.72 12.86
N LEU A 614 -16.58 -23.13 13.39
CA LEU A 614 -16.69 -22.63 14.77
C LEU A 614 -16.75 -23.74 15.83
N LYS A 615 -16.88 -25.00 15.38
CA LYS A 615 -16.62 -26.19 16.20
C LYS A 615 -15.13 -26.43 16.47
N GLN A 616 -14.25 -25.96 15.58
CA GLN A 616 -12.81 -26.20 15.60
C GLN A 616 -12.01 -25.00 16.13
N SER A 617 -12.53 -23.79 15.97
CA SER A 617 -11.87 -22.55 16.40
C SER A 617 -12.88 -21.56 16.99
N LYS A 618 -12.42 -20.63 17.83
CA LYS A 618 -13.30 -19.68 18.53
C LYS A 618 -13.99 -18.67 17.59
N TYR A 619 -13.26 -18.16 16.61
CA TYR A 619 -13.71 -17.20 15.61
C TYR A 619 -13.55 -17.79 14.20
N LEU A 620 -14.03 -17.08 13.18
CA LEU A 620 -13.93 -17.60 11.81
C LEU A 620 -12.47 -17.72 11.36
N ALA A 621 -11.66 -16.70 11.60
CA ALA A 621 -10.25 -16.66 11.18
C ALA A 621 -9.27 -17.40 12.10
N GLY A 622 -9.70 -17.90 13.26
CA GLY A 622 -8.82 -18.49 14.27
C GLY A 622 -9.27 -18.19 15.71
N GLU A 623 -8.31 -18.06 16.63
CA GLU A 623 -8.60 -17.85 18.06
C GLU A 623 -8.80 -16.37 18.45
N ASP A 624 -8.38 -15.42 17.61
CA ASP A 624 -8.56 -13.98 17.81
C ASP A 624 -9.70 -13.40 16.95
N PHE A 625 -10.32 -12.33 17.45
CA PHE A 625 -11.38 -11.58 16.75
C PHE A 625 -10.76 -10.66 15.71
N THR A 626 -11.09 -10.86 14.43
CA THR A 626 -10.46 -10.13 13.30
C THR A 626 -11.48 -9.38 12.44
N LEU A 627 -11.02 -8.76 11.35
CA LEU A 627 -11.90 -8.23 10.31
C LEU A 627 -12.87 -9.29 9.75
N ALA A 628 -12.49 -10.57 9.71
CA ALA A 628 -13.39 -11.64 9.28
C ALA A 628 -14.67 -11.68 10.12
N ASP A 629 -14.55 -11.55 11.44
CA ASP A 629 -15.70 -11.54 12.36
C ASP A 629 -16.39 -10.18 12.40
N LEU A 630 -15.61 -9.09 12.42
CA LEU A 630 -16.12 -7.72 12.44
C LEU A 630 -17.00 -7.41 11.22
N HIS A 631 -16.66 -7.94 10.05
CA HIS A 631 -17.41 -7.71 8.81
C HIS A 631 -18.84 -8.26 8.88
N HIS A 632 -19.07 -9.32 9.66
CA HIS A 632 -20.38 -9.93 9.88
C HIS A 632 -21.27 -9.15 10.86
N LEU A 633 -20.71 -8.42 11.83
CA LEU A 633 -21.44 -7.79 12.93
C LEU A 633 -22.72 -7.03 12.51
N PRO A 634 -22.68 -6.16 11.49
CA PRO A 634 -23.83 -5.32 11.16
C PRO A 634 -24.98 -6.11 10.55
N THR A 635 -24.68 -6.95 9.56
CA THR A 635 -25.67 -7.77 8.84
C THR A 635 -26.20 -8.89 9.72
N MET A 636 -25.36 -9.49 10.56
CA MET A 636 -25.78 -10.44 11.59
C MET A 636 -26.76 -9.79 12.58
N SER A 637 -26.47 -8.58 13.07
CA SER A 637 -27.37 -7.89 14.00
C SER A 637 -28.75 -7.60 13.39
N TYR A 638 -28.82 -7.25 12.10
CA TYR A 638 -30.10 -7.16 11.41
C TYR A 638 -30.79 -8.52 11.26
N LEU A 639 -30.05 -9.58 10.92
CA LEU A 639 -30.60 -10.94 10.79
C LEU A 639 -31.23 -11.43 12.11
N MET A 640 -30.62 -11.11 13.25
CA MET A 640 -31.12 -11.47 14.58
C MET A 640 -32.45 -10.78 14.95
N GLU A 641 -32.82 -9.68 14.28
CA GLU A 641 -34.12 -9.00 14.41
C GLU A 641 -35.20 -9.57 13.46
N THR A 642 -34.89 -10.64 12.72
CA THR A 642 -35.83 -11.31 11.78
C THR A 642 -36.21 -12.72 12.24
N PRO A 643 -37.32 -13.30 11.73
CA PRO A 643 -37.63 -14.71 11.96
C PRO A 643 -36.54 -15.69 11.49
N SER A 644 -35.65 -15.27 10.58
CA SER A 644 -34.50 -16.04 10.11
C SER A 644 -33.43 -16.28 11.18
N ARG A 645 -33.46 -15.52 12.30
CA ARG A 645 -32.68 -15.78 13.52
C ARG A 645 -32.71 -17.24 13.96
N ARG A 646 -33.83 -17.95 13.76
CA ARG A 646 -33.94 -19.39 14.12
C ARG A 646 -32.88 -20.28 13.48
N LEU A 647 -32.28 -19.86 12.37
CA LEU A 647 -31.16 -20.56 11.70
C LEU A 647 -29.81 -20.37 12.41
N ILE A 648 -29.65 -19.25 13.14
CA ILE A 648 -28.53 -19.01 14.05
C ILE A 648 -28.76 -19.80 15.34
N ASP A 649 -29.93 -19.63 15.97
CA ASP A 649 -30.26 -20.28 17.24
C ASP A 649 -30.25 -21.82 17.16
N SER A 650 -30.45 -22.42 15.98
CA SER A 650 -30.40 -23.88 15.77
C SER A 650 -28.98 -24.47 15.65
N ARG A 651 -27.94 -23.63 15.68
CA ARG A 651 -26.53 -24.02 15.43
C ARG A 651 -25.68 -23.56 16.62
N PRO A 652 -25.33 -24.43 17.58
CA PRO A 652 -24.76 -24.01 18.85
C PRO A 652 -23.43 -23.28 18.74
N HIS A 653 -22.53 -23.67 17.82
CA HIS A 653 -21.25 -22.97 17.66
C HIS A 653 -21.43 -21.60 16.99
N VAL A 654 -22.25 -21.52 15.92
CA VAL A 654 -22.65 -20.23 15.31
C VAL A 654 -23.34 -19.32 16.32
N SER A 655 -24.31 -19.83 17.09
CA SER A 655 -25.04 -19.06 18.11
C SER A 655 -24.12 -18.51 19.21
N SER A 656 -23.17 -19.32 19.68
CA SER A 656 -22.15 -18.89 20.64
C SER A 656 -21.22 -17.81 20.09
N TRP A 657 -20.78 -17.95 18.83
CA TRP A 657 -19.97 -16.95 18.14
C TRP A 657 -20.72 -15.64 17.95
N VAL A 658 -21.98 -15.68 17.48
CA VAL A 658 -22.84 -14.50 17.34
C VAL A 658 -23.03 -13.79 18.69
N ALA A 659 -23.25 -14.54 19.77
CA ALA A 659 -23.36 -13.97 21.11
C ALA A 659 -22.05 -13.29 21.57
N ASP A 660 -20.89 -13.88 21.30
CA ASP A 660 -19.58 -13.31 21.68
C ASP A 660 -19.27 -12.04 20.88
N ILE A 661 -19.39 -12.06 19.54
CA ILE A 661 -19.10 -10.88 18.71
C ILE A 661 -20.07 -9.72 19.01
N THR A 662 -21.37 -9.99 19.22
CA THR A 662 -22.35 -8.94 19.52
C THR A 662 -22.28 -8.41 20.95
N ALA A 663 -21.61 -9.11 21.87
CA ALA A 663 -21.35 -8.63 23.23
C ALA A 663 -20.13 -7.69 23.33
N ARG A 664 -19.39 -7.45 22.24
CA ARG A 664 -18.17 -6.64 22.25
C ARG A 664 -18.46 -5.18 22.61
N PRO A 665 -17.69 -4.54 23.52
CA PRO A 665 -17.94 -3.17 23.96
C PRO A 665 -17.93 -2.11 22.84
N ALA A 666 -17.20 -2.34 21.75
CA ALA A 666 -17.19 -1.46 20.59
C ALA A 666 -18.49 -1.54 19.75
N TRP A 667 -19.18 -2.69 19.76
CA TRP A 667 -20.45 -2.88 19.05
C TRP A 667 -21.66 -2.29 19.82
N ALA A 668 -21.52 -2.08 21.12
CA ALA A 668 -22.53 -1.45 21.97
C ALA A 668 -22.54 0.10 21.90
N LYS A 669 -21.58 0.71 21.18
CA LYS A 669 -21.43 2.17 20.96
C LYS A 669 -22.02 2.60 19.61
#